data_AF-A0A5J4U9T6-F1
#
_entry.id   AF-A0A5J4U9T6-F1
#
_cell.length_a   1.000
_cell.length_b   1.000
_cell.length_c   1.000
_cell.angle_alpha   90.00
_cell.angle_beta   90.00
_cell.angle_gamma   90.00
#
_symmetry.space_group_name_H-M   'P 1'
#
loop_
_entity.id
_entity.type
_entity.pdbx_description
1 polymer ?
#
loop_
_entity_poly.entity_id
_entity_poly.type
_entity_poly.pdbx_seq_one_letter_code
_entity_poly.pdbx_strand_id
1 'polypeptide(L)'
;MFESLWPDLLRKKGFMQEFITPIIKVSKGKEIRSFYTMPEYENFKQEMANINNKGQQTPIISSSKALKGYHVKYYKGLGTSTAAEAKEYFRDIDYHKKDFVWKGERETRDKIDLAFNKERADDRKRWLEKFEEGTFIDNSQASISYVDFIDKELILYSRADCIRSIPSFVDGFKPGQRKVLYACFKRKLKQEIKVSQLSGYIAEVTSYHHGDVSLQSTIVNLARDFVGSNNLNLLLPLGQFGTRRQGGKDAASARYINTKLSPLARLVFPEHDDKLLKYLDDDGQPIEPEWYVPIIPLALVNGAEGIGMGYSTKIPLFNPMDIVENLRRAMRGEAMLNMTPWYRDFNGSILFSEAEDKFFSFGKVYKTPEGTIEITELPIGKWTDDYKEFLMECEDKADAIASAATKKAKTKEKLKGKKNEKVKKKKEKPDQKQDNSESSSESQQEEAPTKVKGRTKSQADAWVKDFSEYHTDVKVHFSINIAEGHEHDFDGDDAYKKLQLTTALNTSNMTLFGANGNIRKFEKPLQIIEEYIPLRLDYYARRKRWLLKVLDLQKRKLSEKMRFILMVVNNQLEIRNRPRALIDQELKKNNFIEMDKRDLDILEGRIGQVGDDEDSGSEDEDQEEDDDQDEDEDGNGISRERQMKQDKEKQRKSQKKNQPKRQVNHGYDYLLGIPLWSLTKEKVDELRAELEQKEAEIRVLQKKTEQILWEEDLKAFEQGWI
;
A
#
# COMPACT_ATOMS: atom_id res chain seq x y z
N MET A 1 4.39 25.92 -14.92
CA MET A 1 3.50 27.11 -14.92
C MET A 1 4.18 28.33 -15.52
N PHE A 2 5.22 28.89 -14.89
CA PHE A 2 5.89 30.11 -15.39
C PHE A 2 6.44 29.96 -16.81
N GLU A 3 7.11 28.85 -17.16
CA GLU A 3 7.58 28.62 -18.53
C GLU A 3 6.42 28.69 -19.55
N SER A 4 5.27 28.10 -19.23
CA SER A 4 4.13 28.01 -20.14
C SER A 4 3.35 29.32 -20.30
N LEU A 5 3.29 30.15 -19.27
CA LEU A 5 2.51 31.40 -19.27
C LEU A 5 3.38 32.63 -19.54
N TRP A 6 4.59 32.65 -19.00
CA TRP A 6 5.54 33.77 -19.07
C TRP A 6 7.00 33.27 -19.20
N PRO A 7 7.39 32.71 -20.36
CA PRO A 7 8.70 32.08 -20.55
C PRO A 7 9.88 32.99 -20.18
N ASP A 8 9.75 34.30 -20.44
CA ASP A 8 10.82 35.28 -20.18
C ASP A 8 11.14 35.47 -18.69
N LEU A 9 10.22 35.11 -17.79
CA LEU A 9 10.45 35.27 -16.34
C LEU A 9 11.53 34.32 -15.83
N LEU A 10 11.54 33.08 -16.29
CA LEU A 10 12.55 32.08 -15.87
C LEU A 10 13.95 32.39 -16.42
N ARG A 11 14.05 33.25 -17.44
CA ARG A 11 15.33 33.73 -17.98
C ARG A 11 15.93 34.85 -17.14
N LYS A 12 15.13 35.54 -16.33
CA LYS A 12 15.60 36.64 -15.49
C LYS A 12 16.34 36.08 -14.27
N LYS A 13 17.63 36.43 -14.16
CA LYS A 13 18.45 36.07 -12.99
C LYS A 13 17.79 36.56 -11.69
N GLY A 14 17.68 35.68 -10.71
CA GLY A 14 17.11 35.99 -9.40
C GLY A 14 15.57 36.05 -9.36
N PHE A 15 14.88 35.74 -10.46
CA PHE A 15 13.41 35.67 -10.45
C PHE A 15 12.90 34.43 -9.70
N MET A 16 13.44 33.26 -10.02
CA MET A 16 13.09 32.00 -9.35
C MET A 16 14.19 31.64 -8.37
N GLN A 17 13.80 31.48 -7.11
CA GLN A 17 14.68 31.12 -6.01
C GLN A 17 14.03 30.01 -5.19
N GLU A 18 14.85 29.15 -4.61
CA GLU A 18 14.42 28.12 -3.69
C GLU A 18 15.10 28.32 -2.33
N PHE A 19 14.35 28.03 -1.27
CA PHE A 19 14.86 28.03 0.09
C PHE A 19 14.93 26.57 0.57
N ILE A 20 16.14 26.04 0.70
CA ILE A 20 16.38 24.67 1.17
C ILE A 20 16.54 24.65 2.69
N THR A 21 16.16 23.53 3.31
CA THR A 21 16.42 23.24 4.73
C THR A 21 16.98 21.83 4.87
N PRO A 22 17.75 21.51 5.92
CA PRO A 22 18.22 20.15 6.15
C PRO A 22 17.07 19.16 6.20
N ILE A 23 17.24 17.98 5.60
CA ILE A 23 16.27 16.87 5.70
C ILE A 23 16.58 15.96 6.89
N ILE A 24 17.84 15.92 7.33
CA ILE A 24 18.30 15.14 8.48
C ILE A 24 19.31 15.98 9.27
N LYS A 25 19.19 15.97 10.59
CA LYS A 25 20.25 16.43 11.49
C LYS A 25 20.70 15.29 12.38
N VAL A 26 22.01 15.12 12.48
CA VAL A 26 22.64 14.13 13.34
C VAL A 26 23.43 14.87 14.42
N SER A 27 23.15 14.56 15.68
CA SER A 27 23.82 15.18 16.83
C SER A 27 24.56 14.17 17.70
N LYS A 28 25.77 14.54 18.15
CA LYS A 28 26.54 13.78 19.15
C LYS A 28 27.11 14.74 20.19
N GLY A 29 26.51 14.76 21.38
CA GLY A 29 26.80 15.79 22.36
C GLY A 29 26.46 17.18 21.82
N LYS A 30 27.48 18.04 21.65
CA LYS A 30 27.32 19.41 21.11
C LYS A 30 27.54 19.52 19.60
N GLU A 31 28.07 18.48 18.96
CA GLU A 31 28.29 18.49 17.51
C GLU A 31 27.00 18.15 16.79
N ILE A 32 26.58 19.02 15.87
CA ILE A 32 25.40 18.83 15.02
C ILE A 32 25.87 18.87 13.56
N ARG A 33 25.56 17.84 12.79
CA ARG A 33 25.74 17.80 11.34
C ARG A 33 24.38 17.82 10.66
N SER A 34 24.26 18.61 9.62
CA SER A 34 23.03 18.75 8.84
C SER A 34 23.26 18.17 7.44
N PHE A 35 22.30 17.39 6.96
CA PHE A 35 22.31 16.77 5.64
C PHE A 35 21.10 17.25 4.85
N TYR A 36 21.31 17.60 3.58
CA TYR A 36 20.27 18.17 2.72
C TYR A 36 19.76 17.16 1.70
N THR A 37 20.50 16.06 1.50
CA THR A 37 20.09 14.96 0.64
C THR A 37 20.28 13.60 1.32
N MET A 38 19.49 12.61 0.93
CA MET A 38 19.61 11.24 1.47
C MET A 38 20.97 10.62 1.13
N PRO A 39 21.52 10.75 -0.10
CA PRO A 39 22.84 10.19 -0.42
C PRO A 39 23.98 10.77 0.43
N GLU A 40 23.96 12.06 0.78
CA GLU A 40 24.95 12.64 1.71
C GLU A 40 24.90 11.98 3.09
N TYR A 41 23.69 11.76 3.62
CA TYR A 41 23.49 11.10 4.90
C TYR A 41 23.92 9.62 4.86
N GLU A 42 23.55 8.88 3.81
CA GLU A 42 23.94 7.48 3.66
C GLU A 42 25.45 7.30 3.52
N ASN A 43 26.13 8.19 2.77
CA ASN A 43 27.59 8.19 2.70
C ASN A 43 28.22 8.44 4.07
N PHE A 44 27.70 9.38 4.86
CA PHE A 44 28.15 9.59 6.23
C PHE A 44 27.93 8.36 7.12
N LYS A 45 26.78 7.69 6.99
CA LYS A 45 26.48 6.45 7.72
C LYS A 45 27.47 5.33 7.36
N GLN A 46 27.80 5.17 6.08
CA GLN A 46 28.81 4.22 5.61
C GLN A 46 30.23 4.57 6.09
N GLU A 47 30.61 5.84 6.07
CA GLU A 47 31.90 6.30 6.62
C GLU A 47 32.03 5.99 8.11
N MET A 48 30.98 6.27 8.90
CA MET A 48 30.95 5.96 10.33
C MET A 48 31.02 4.45 10.57
N ALA A 49 30.35 3.64 9.74
CA ALA A 49 30.43 2.18 9.81
C ALA A 49 31.88 1.71 9.60
N ASN A 50 32.55 2.23 8.57
CA ASN A 50 33.94 1.91 8.25
C ASN A 50 34.91 2.32 9.36
N ILE A 51 34.68 3.46 10.03
CA ILE A 51 35.50 3.93 11.15
C ILE A 51 35.35 2.98 12.36
N ASN A 52 34.11 2.59 12.70
CA ASN A 52 33.85 1.69 13.81
C ASN A 52 34.40 0.27 13.60
N ASN A 53 34.65 -0.12 12.33
CA ASN A 53 35.25 -1.40 11.95
C ASN A 53 36.80 -1.44 12.03
N LYS A 54 37.50 -0.30 12.19
CA LYS A 54 38.97 -0.29 12.27
C LYS A 54 39.47 -0.89 13.59
N GLY A 55 39.90 -2.16 13.55
CA GLY A 55 40.61 -2.85 14.64
C GLY A 55 39.95 -4.13 15.16
N GLN A 56 38.83 -4.58 14.58
CA GLN A 56 38.19 -5.86 14.94
C GLN A 56 38.29 -6.84 13.77
N GLN A 57 38.58 -8.11 14.08
CA GLN A 57 38.77 -9.21 13.12
C GLN A 57 37.46 -9.94 12.80
N THR A 58 36.33 -9.25 12.94
CA THR A 58 34.96 -9.76 12.76
C THR A 58 34.21 -8.99 11.67
N PRO A 59 33.19 -9.58 11.03
CA PRO A 59 32.60 -9.08 9.80
C PRO A 59 31.85 -7.74 9.98
N ILE A 60 31.64 -7.08 8.86
CA ILE A 60 31.00 -5.77 8.62
C ILE A 60 29.86 -5.47 9.60
N ILE A 61 30.06 -4.48 10.49
CA ILE A 61 28.97 -3.93 11.32
C ILE A 61 27.84 -3.42 10.42
N SER A 62 26.60 -3.88 10.68
CA SER A 62 25.39 -3.39 10.00
C SER A 62 25.32 -1.85 10.03
N SER A 63 24.84 -1.24 8.95
CA SER A 63 24.68 0.21 8.83
C SER A 63 23.89 0.82 9.99
N SER A 64 22.97 0.07 10.62
CA SER A 64 22.18 0.52 11.78
C SER A 64 22.99 0.64 13.08
N LYS A 65 24.11 -0.09 13.24
CA LYS A 65 25.03 0.06 14.39
C LYS A 65 26.11 1.12 14.18
N ALA A 66 26.27 1.62 12.95
CA ALA A 66 27.28 2.63 12.59
C ALA A 66 27.14 3.94 13.38
N LEU A 67 25.91 4.28 13.78
CA LEU A 67 25.57 5.53 14.45
C LEU A 67 25.32 5.37 15.96
N LYS A 68 25.87 4.32 16.60
CA LYS A 68 25.71 4.12 18.05
C LYS A 68 26.17 5.35 18.84
N GLY A 69 25.25 5.94 19.62
CA GLY A 69 25.48 7.16 20.40
C GLY A 69 25.30 8.49 19.66
N TYR A 70 24.85 8.45 18.40
CA TYR A 70 24.34 9.64 17.69
C TYR A 70 22.81 9.69 17.83
N HIS A 71 22.28 10.90 17.95
CA HIS A 71 20.84 11.15 17.86
C HIS A 71 20.52 11.69 16.47
N VAL A 72 19.65 10.98 15.74
CA VAL A 72 19.24 11.32 14.37
C VAL A 72 17.85 11.93 14.41
N LYS A 73 17.65 13.07 13.75
CA LYS A 73 16.35 13.74 13.64
C LYS A 73 16.03 14.02 12.18
N TYR A 74 14.88 13.54 11.71
CA TYR A 74 14.37 13.73 10.36
C TYR A 74 13.44 14.93 10.28
N TYR A 75 13.59 15.71 9.21
CA TYR A 75 12.82 16.92 8.93
C TYR A 75 11.96 16.70 7.68
N LYS A 76 10.91 15.90 7.82
CA LYS A 76 10.05 15.51 6.67
C LYS A 76 9.11 16.64 6.22
N GLY A 77 8.88 17.65 7.04
CA GLY A 77 8.12 18.84 6.70
C GLY A 77 8.67 20.08 7.40
N LEU A 78 8.39 21.26 6.84
CA LEU A 78 8.88 22.53 7.37
C LEU A 78 8.42 22.79 8.81
N GLY A 79 7.26 22.25 9.21
CA GLY A 79 6.72 22.35 10.56
C GLY A 79 7.53 21.60 11.64
N THR A 80 8.48 20.74 11.26
CA THR A 80 9.39 20.06 12.21
C THR A 80 10.47 21.00 12.75
N SER A 81 10.81 22.05 12.00
CA SER A 81 11.82 23.03 12.41
C SER A 81 11.28 23.96 13.50
N THR A 82 12.07 24.16 14.54
CA THR A 82 11.75 25.13 15.59
C THR A 82 11.96 26.57 15.11
N ALA A 83 11.36 27.54 15.80
CA ALA A 83 11.59 28.95 15.51
C ALA A 83 13.05 29.39 15.68
N ALA A 84 13.81 28.73 16.57
CA ALA A 84 15.24 28.98 16.75
C ALA A 84 16.03 28.53 15.51
N GLU A 85 15.79 27.32 15.03
CA GLU A 85 16.42 26.79 13.82
C GLU A 85 16.04 27.62 12.59
N ALA A 86 14.79 28.07 12.49
CA ALA A 86 14.38 28.97 11.42
C ALA A 86 15.21 30.27 11.42
N LYS A 87 15.41 30.88 12.59
CA LYS A 87 16.28 32.07 12.72
C LYS A 87 17.73 31.78 12.30
N GLU A 88 18.26 30.59 12.59
CA GLU A 88 19.58 30.17 12.12
C GLU A 88 19.63 30.07 10.59
N TYR A 89 18.62 29.46 9.95
CA TYR A 89 18.54 29.37 8.49
C TYR A 89 18.46 30.74 7.82
N PHE A 90 17.65 31.65 8.37
CA PHE A 90 17.55 33.02 7.86
C PHE A 90 18.80 33.87 8.14
N ARG A 91 19.58 33.53 9.18
CA ARG A 91 20.87 34.19 9.44
C ARG A 91 21.91 33.80 8.40
N ASP A 92 21.89 32.55 7.94
CA ASP A 92 22.72 32.03 6.86
C ASP A 92 21.92 31.86 5.56
N ILE A 93 21.15 32.90 5.21
CA ILE A 93 20.23 32.86 4.07
C ILE A 93 20.95 32.61 2.75
N ASP A 94 22.20 33.05 2.60
CA ASP A 94 22.95 32.86 1.35
C ASP A 94 23.33 31.40 1.10
N TYR A 95 23.48 30.59 2.15
CA TYR A 95 23.61 29.14 1.99
C TYR A 95 22.27 28.48 1.65
N HIS A 96 21.19 28.86 2.35
CA HIS A 96 19.87 28.23 2.23
C HIS A 96 19.10 28.69 0.97
N LYS A 97 19.47 29.82 0.38
CA LYS A 97 18.87 30.36 -0.84
C LYS A 97 19.63 29.85 -2.07
N LYS A 98 18.90 29.23 -3.00
CA LYS A 98 19.43 28.76 -4.28
C LYS A 98 18.80 29.56 -5.42
N ASP A 99 19.64 30.17 -6.25
CA ASP A 99 19.19 30.88 -7.44
C ASP A 99 19.03 29.92 -8.62
N PHE A 100 17.85 29.88 -9.25
CA PHE A 100 17.70 29.13 -10.49
C PHE A 100 18.33 29.86 -11.67
N VAL A 101 19.08 29.12 -12.47
CA VAL A 101 19.76 29.65 -13.66
C VAL A 101 19.31 28.95 -14.94
N TRP A 102 18.96 29.75 -15.93
CA TRP A 102 18.64 29.29 -17.27
C TRP A 102 19.93 29.04 -18.06
N LYS A 103 20.25 27.77 -18.35
CA LYS A 103 21.42 27.37 -19.14
C LYS A 103 20.98 26.61 -20.39
N GLY A 104 21.41 27.08 -21.57
CA GLY A 104 21.07 26.43 -22.84
C GLY A 104 19.59 26.60 -23.22
N GLU A 105 19.31 27.48 -24.18
CA GLU A 105 17.93 27.88 -24.53
C GLU A 105 17.04 26.71 -24.94
N ARG A 106 17.52 25.87 -25.86
CA ARG A 106 16.76 24.72 -26.37
C ARG A 106 16.69 23.58 -25.35
N GLU A 107 17.78 23.33 -24.64
CA GLU A 107 17.90 22.22 -23.70
C GLU A 107 17.03 22.41 -22.46
N THR A 108 17.11 23.57 -21.79
CA THR A 108 16.29 23.85 -20.61
C THR A 108 14.80 23.75 -20.95
N ARG A 109 14.39 24.32 -22.10
CA ARG A 109 13.00 24.26 -22.53
C ARG A 109 12.54 22.84 -22.83
N ASP A 110 13.34 22.05 -23.54
CA ASP A 110 13.03 20.66 -23.82
C ASP A 110 12.90 19.83 -22.54
N LYS A 111 13.74 20.07 -21.53
CA LYS A 111 13.67 19.39 -20.23
C LYS A 111 12.40 19.74 -19.46
N ILE A 112 12.00 21.02 -19.42
CA ILE A 112 10.74 21.43 -18.80
C ILE A 112 9.55 20.81 -19.54
N ASP A 113 9.57 20.83 -20.87
CA ASP A 113 8.53 20.21 -21.69
C ASP A 113 8.46 18.68 -21.47
N LEU A 114 9.60 17.99 -21.45
CA LEU A 114 9.70 16.56 -21.10
C LEU A 114 8.98 16.23 -19.78
N ALA A 115 9.25 17.02 -18.73
CA ALA A 115 8.73 16.78 -17.40
C ALA A 115 7.20 16.95 -17.31
N PHE A 116 6.62 17.94 -18.00
CA PHE A 116 5.24 18.37 -17.76
C PHE A 116 4.28 18.18 -18.94
N ASN A 117 4.78 17.94 -20.16
CA ASN A 117 3.93 17.75 -21.33
C ASN A 117 3.27 16.36 -21.33
N LYS A 118 1.94 16.33 -21.36
CA LYS A 118 1.14 15.10 -21.28
C LYS A 118 1.43 14.14 -22.44
N GLU A 119 1.82 14.64 -23.60
CA GLU A 119 2.08 13.85 -24.81
C GLU A 119 3.44 13.13 -24.77
N ARG A 120 4.34 13.54 -23.87
CA ARG A 120 5.70 13.00 -23.76
C ARG A 120 5.85 11.88 -22.73
N ALA A 121 4.82 11.05 -22.57
CA ALA A 121 4.85 9.95 -21.61
C ALA A 121 5.99 8.96 -21.89
N ASP A 122 6.20 8.57 -23.15
CA ASP A 122 7.26 7.62 -23.52
C ASP A 122 8.67 8.21 -23.39
N ASP A 123 8.82 9.53 -23.57
CA ASP A 123 10.11 10.19 -23.28
C ASP A 123 10.43 10.13 -21.79
N ARG A 124 9.43 10.34 -20.92
CA ARG A 124 9.63 10.22 -19.47
C ARG A 124 9.97 8.81 -19.03
N LYS A 125 9.44 7.77 -19.70
CA LYS A 125 9.85 6.37 -19.45
C LYS A 125 11.35 6.19 -19.71
N ARG A 126 11.82 6.59 -20.91
CA ARG A 126 13.25 6.54 -21.28
C ARG A 126 14.13 7.39 -20.36
N TRP A 127 13.60 8.50 -19.86
CA TRP A 127 14.29 9.36 -18.90
C TRP A 127 14.44 8.69 -17.53
N LEU A 128 13.38 8.07 -17.02
CA LEU A 128 13.41 7.31 -15.77
C LEU A 128 14.30 6.07 -15.84
N GLU A 129 14.36 5.39 -16.98
CA GLU A 129 15.24 4.24 -17.23
C GLU A 129 16.73 4.60 -17.19
N LYS A 130 17.10 5.86 -17.46
CA LYS A 130 18.48 6.36 -17.43
C LYS A 130 18.92 6.85 -16.05
N PHE A 131 18.06 6.74 -15.04
CA PHE A 131 18.42 7.16 -13.69
C PHE A 131 19.57 6.31 -13.13
N GLU A 132 20.57 6.96 -12.56
CA GLU A 132 21.68 6.31 -11.85
C GLU A 132 21.51 6.44 -10.34
N GLU A 133 21.67 5.35 -9.60
CA GLU A 133 21.62 5.37 -8.14
C GLU A 133 22.70 6.29 -7.56
N GLY A 134 22.36 7.04 -6.51
CA GLY A 134 23.23 8.08 -5.97
C GLY A 134 23.17 9.41 -6.74
N THR A 135 22.27 9.58 -7.71
CA THR A 135 21.99 10.91 -8.26
C THR A 135 21.37 11.82 -7.20
N PHE A 136 22.00 12.95 -6.91
CA PHE A 136 21.46 14.02 -6.06
C PHE A 136 21.91 15.39 -6.55
N ILE A 137 21.27 16.43 -6.03
CA ILE A 137 21.62 17.82 -6.29
C ILE A 137 22.69 18.30 -5.31
N ASP A 138 23.77 18.90 -5.81
CA ASP A 138 24.83 19.46 -4.97
C ASP A 138 24.35 20.79 -4.35
N ASN A 139 23.86 20.69 -3.11
CA ASN A 139 23.36 21.83 -2.34
C ASN A 139 24.46 22.75 -1.81
N SER A 140 25.75 22.48 -2.05
CA SER A 140 26.83 23.42 -1.72
C SER A 140 26.87 24.63 -2.68
N GLN A 141 26.30 24.48 -3.89
CA GLN A 141 26.31 25.53 -4.91
C GLN A 141 25.26 26.59 -4.60
N ALA A 142 25.55 27.86 -4.90
CA ALA A 142 24.60 28.97 -4.72
C ALA A 142 23.52 29.02 -5.81
N SER A 143 23.73 28.31 -6.93
CA SER A 143 22.84 28.32 -8.08
C SER A 143 22.56 26.93 -8.62
N ILE A 144 21.33 26.70 -9.04
CA ILE A 144 20.85 25.43 -9.60
C ILE A 144 20.37 25.67 -11.03
N SER A 145 20.80 24.85 -11.99
CA SER A 145 20.22 24.92 -13.34
C SER A 145 18.88 24.20 -13.40
N TYR A 146 17.94 24.68 -14.22
CA TYR A 146 16.66 23.98 -14.41
C TYR A 146 16.84 22.55 -14.94
N VAL A 147 17.88 22.31 -15.75
CA VAL A 147 18.23 20.97 -16.25
C VAL A 147 18.66 20.07 -15.09
N ASP A 148 19.59 20.54 -14.25
CA ASP A 148 20.05 19.79 -13.08
C ASP A 148 18.91 19.51 -12.11
N PHE A 149 18.04 20.48 -11.83
CA PHE A 149 16.87 20.28 -10.98
C PHE A 149 15.97 19.18 -11.54
N ILE A 150 15.68 19.19 -12.84
CA ILE A 150 14.85 18.16 -13.46
C ILE A 150 15.53 16.80 -13.36
N ASP A 151 16.76 16.69 -13.85
CA ASP A 151 17.48 15.42 -13.99
C ASP A 151 18.06 14.86 -12.69
N LYS A 152 18.18 15.66 -11.62
CA LYS A 152 18.79 15.23 -10.35
C LYS A 152 17.87 15.28 -9.14
N GLU A 153 16.77 16.02 -9.21
CA GLU A 153 15.84 16.18 -8.08
C GLU A 153 14.41 15.79 -8.44
N LEU A 154 13.83 16.37 -9.51
CA LEU A 154 12.48 16.01 -9.94
C LEU A 154 12.38 14.54 -10.37
N ILE A 155 13.46 13.96 -10.88
CA ILE A 155 13.53 12.52 -11.21
C ILE A 155 13.35 11.65 -9.97
N LEU A 156 13.86 12.06 -8.80
CA LEU A 156 13.71 11.33 -7.54
C LEU A 156 12.24 11.31 -7.11
N TYR A 157 11.59 12.47 -7.19
CA TYR A 157 10.14 12.56 -6.96
C TYR A 157 9.36 11.68 -7.95
N SER A 158 9.73 11.70 -9.23
CA SER A 158 9.07 10.94 -10.28
C SER A 158 9.21 9.43 -10.08
N ARG A 159 10.38 8.95 -9.66
CA ARG A 159 10.60 7.54 -9.29
C ARG A 159 9.80 7.17 -8.04
N ALA A 160 9.84 7.99 -7.00
CA ALA A 160 9.04 7.78 -5.78
C ALA A 160 7.54 7.75 -6.09
N ASP A 161 7.07 8.59 -7.03
CA ASP A 161 5.71 8.59 -7.53
C ASP A 161 5.34 7.29 -8.24
N CYS A 162 6.22 6.76 -9.08
CA CYS A 162 6.02 5.43 -9.66
C CYS A 162 5.93 4.36 -8.58
N ILE A 163 6.87 4.32 -7.63
CA ILE A 163 6.93 3.32 -6.54
C ILE A 163 5.66 3.32 -5.68
N ARG A 164 5.13 4.50 -5.34
CA ARG A 164 3.89 4.59 -4.54
C ARG A 164 2.62 4.28 -5.34
N SER A 165 2.65 4.46 -6.66
CA SER A 165 1.44 4.42 -7.51
C SER A 165 1.27 3.13 -8.29
N ILE A 166 2.36 2.45 -8.67
CA ILE A 166 2.35 1.19 -9.42
C ILE A 166 2.67 0.03 -8.46
N PRO A 167 1.86 -1.04 -8.41
CA PRO A 167 2.11 -2.17 -7.52
C PRO A 167 3.22 -3.11 -8.05
N SER A 168 3.72 -3.95 -7.15
CA SER A 168 4.60 -5.08 -7.49
C SER A 168 3.80 -6.22 -8.12
N PHE A 169 4.38 -6.91 -9.11
CA PHE A 169 3.76 -8.11 -9.68
C PHE A 169 3.73 -9.29 -8.69
N VAL A 170 4.58 -9.25 -7.66
CA VAL A 170 4.73 -10.36 -6.71
C VAL A 170 3.50 -10.43 -5.78
N ASP A 171 3.20 -9.34 -5.07
CA ASP A 171 2.07 -9.31 -4.13
C ASP A 171 0.86 -8.50 -4.61
N GLY A 172 0.97 -7.82 -5.75
CA GLY A 172 -0.09 -6.94 -6.25
C GLY A 172 -0.28 -5.66 -5.42
N PHE A 173 0.63 -5.36 -4.49
CA PHE A 173 0.48 -4.22 -3.58
C PHE A 173 1.31 -3.01 -3.95
N LYS A 174 0.72 -1.85 -3.65
CA LYS A 174 1.43 -0.59 -3.43
C LYS A 174 2.04 -0.59 -2.02
N PRO A 175 3.11 0.17 -1.76
CA PRO A 175 3.76 0.22 -0.44
C PRO A 175 2.79 0.48 0.72
N GLY A 176 1.83 1.41 0.56
CA GLY A 176 0.85 1.70 1.60
C GLY A 176 -0.03 0.49 1.97
N GLN A 177 -0.43 -0.33 0.99
CA GLN A 177 -1.21 -1.55 1.25
C GLN A 177 -0.37 -2.59 1.97
N ARG A 178 0.90 -2.71 1.60
CA ARG A 178 1.86 -3.62 2.23
C ARG A 178 2.13 -3.27 3.69
N LYS A 179 2.28 -1.98 4.00
CA LYS A 179 2.39 -1.44 5.37
C LYS A 179 1.19 -1.83 6.24
N VAL A 180 -0.03 -1.68 5.70
CA VAL A 180 -1.25 -2.11 6.40
C VAL A 180 -1.19 -3.61 6.73
N LEU A 181 -0.91 -4.46 5.74
CA LEU A 181 -0.87 -5.91 5.93
C LEU A 181 0.24 -6.35 6.89
N TYR A 182 1.43 -5.75 6.79
CA TYR A 182 2.53 -6.01 7.71
C TYR A 182 2.14 -5.74 9.16
N ALA A 183 1.54 -4.58 9.45
CA ALA A 183 1.11 -4.26 10.80
C ALA A 183 0.02 -5.23 11.30
N CYS A 184 -0.92 -5.61 10.44
CA CYS A 184 -1.96 -6.60 10.78
C CYS A 184 -1.36 -7.97 11.12
N PHE A 185 -0.34 -8.42 10.39
CA PHE A 185 0.39 -9.66 10.67
C PHE A 185 1.23 -9.57 11.94
N LYS A 186 1.97 -8.47 12.13
CA LYS A 186 2.79 -8.22 13.33
C LYS A 186 1.95 -8.24 14.61
N ARG A 187 0.78 -7.59 14.59
CA ARG A 187 -0.17 -7.57 15.71
C ARG A 187 -0.95 -8.87 15.89
N LYS A 188 -0.93 -9.78 14.90
CA LYS A 188 -1.82 -10.95 14.83
C LYS A 188 -3.27 -10.54 15.00
N LEU A 189 -3.77 -9.64 14.14
CA LEU A 189 -5.06 -8.96 14.26
C LEU A 189 -6.27 -9.92 14.13
N LYS A 190 -6.56 -10.67 15.18
CA LYS A 190 -7.68 -11.63 15.27
C LYS A 190 -8.97 -10.99 15.77
N GLN A 191 -8.86 -10.04 16.70
CA GLN A 191 -9.99 -9.28 17.25
C GLN A 191 -10.23 -8.03 16.40
N GLU A 192 -11.47 -7.55 16.43
CA GLU A 192 -11.84 -6.32 15.75
C GLU A 192 -11.18 -5.09 16.41
N ILE A 193 -10.81 -4.13 15.57
CA ILE A 193 -10.22 -2.85 15.98
C ILE A 193 -10.81 -1.73 15.14
N LYS A 194 -10.96 -0.53 15.73
CA LYS A 194 -11.38 0.65 14.98
C LYS A 194 -10.35 1.00 13.91
N VAL A 195 -10.81 1.37 12.72
CA VAL A 195 -9.91 1.74 11.60
C VAL A 195 -8.99 2.90 11.98
N SER A 196 -9.49 3.89 12.73
CA SER A 196 -8.70 5.01 13.27
C SER A 196 -7.61 4.60 14.26
N GLN A 197 -7.85 3.59 15.09
CA GLN A 197 -6.85 3.06 16.01
C GLN A 197 -5.81 2.24 15.25
N LEU A 198 -6.26 1.42 14.29
CA LEU A 198 -5.38 0.64 13.44
C LEU A 198 -4.46 1.55 12.60
N SER A 199 -4.95 2.67 12.06
CA SER A 199 -4.12 3.61 11.31
C SER A 199 -3.00 4.21 12.17
N GLY A 200 -3.29 4.55 13.43
CA GLY A 200 -2.26 5.05 14.36
C GLY A 200 -1.17 4.01 14.62
N TYR A 201 -1.57 2.75 14.88
CA TYR A 201 -0.62 1.65 15.06
C TYR A 201 0.21 1.37 13.80
N ILE A 202 -0.39 1.40 12.60
CA ILE A 202 0.35 1.20 11.35
C ILE A 202 1.38 2.34 11.16
N ALA A 203 1.00 3.58 11.42
CA ALA A 203 1.90 4.72 11.27
C ALA A 203 3.14 4.58 12.17
N GLU A 204 2.95 4.11 13.40
CA GLU A 204 4.00 3.85 14.38
C GLU A 204 4.94 2.70 13.97
N VAL A 205 4.40 1.55 13.54
CA VAL A 205 5.24 0.35 13.29
C VAL A 205 5.81 0.26 11.88
N THR A 206 5.38 1.13 10.96
CA THR A 206 5.82 1.12 9.55
C THR A 206 6.43 2.41 9.09
N SER A 207 6.56 3.40 9.98
CA SER A 207 7.04 4.74 9.62
C SER A 207 6.28 5.31 8.41
N TYR A 208 4.95 5.40 8.52
CA TYR A 208 4.14 5.95 7.43
C TYR A 208 4.14 7.49 7.47
N HIS A 209 4.47 8.16 6.36
CA HIS A 209 4.70 9.62 6.35
C HIS A 209 3.69 10.45 5.56
N HIS A 210 2.62 9.85 5.01
CA HIS A 210 1.66 10.56 4.16
C HIS A 210 0.34 10.91 4.85
N GLY A 211 0.30 10.82 6.19
CA GLY A 211 -0.83 11.21 7.03
C GLY A 211 -1.94 10.16 7.15
N ASP A 212 -2.67 10.22 8.27
CA ASP A 212 -3.62 9.19 8.67
C ASP A 212 -4.80 9.02 7.72
N VAL A 213 -5.24 10.09 7.06
CA VAL A 213 -6.40 10.06 6.15
C VAL A 213 -6.14 9.13 4.96
N SER A 214 -4.95 9.20 4.37
CA SER A 214 -4.55 8.32 3.27
C SER A 214 -4.49 6.86 3.72
N LEU A 215 -3.96 6.63 4.93
CA LEU A 215 -3.83 5.31 5.50
C LEU A 215 -5.19 4.68 5.85
N GLN A 216 -6.10 5.46 6.45
CA GLN A 216 -7.48 5.04 6.73
C GLN A 216 -8.23 4.68 5.44
N SER A 217 -8.09 5.48 4.38
CA SER A 217 -8.64 5.14 3.06
C SER A 217 -8.05 3.85 2.52
N THR A 218 -6.75 3.61 2.70
CA THR A 218 -6.08 2.38 2.27
C THR A 218 -6.64 1.15 3.01
N ILE A 219 -6.84 1.24 4.33
CA ILE A 219 -7.46 0.18 5.15
C ILE A 219 -8.88 -0.11 4.65
N VAL A 220 -9.69 0.94 4.44
CA VAL A 220 -11.06 0.79 3.93
C VAL A 220 -11.07 0.11 2.57
N ASN A 221 -10.18 0.52 1.65
CA ASN A 221 -10.09 -0.07 0.31
C ASN A 221 -9.70 -1.55 0.33
N LEU A 222 -8.84 -1.98 1.26
CA LEU A 222 -8.46 -3.38 1.43
C LEU A 222 -9.57 -4.26 2.03
N ALA A 223 -10.56 -3.64 2.68
CA ALA A 223 -11.65 -4.34 3.37
C ALA A 223 -12.94 -4.48 2.55
N ARG A 224 -13.17 -3.59 1.57
CA ARG A 224 -14.39 -3.57 0.74
C ARG A 224 -14.67 -4.90 0.05
N ASP A 225 -15.95 -5.27 -0.01
CA ASP A 225 -16.47 -6.53 -0.52
C ASP A 225 -17.68 -6.39 -1.47
N PHE A 226 -18.06 -5.18 -1.88
CA PHE A 226 -19.16 -4.96 -2.82
C PHE A 226 -18.76 -5.27 -4.27
N VAL A 227 -19.74 -5.56 -5.13
CA VAL A 227 -19.56 -5.86 -6.57
C VAL A 227 -18.73 -4.79 -7.28
N GLY A 228 -17.62 -5.20 -7.90
CA GLY A 228 -16.69 -4.28 -8.57
C GLY A 228 -15.55 -3.75 -7.69
N SER A 229 -15.49 -4.14 -6.41
CA SER A 229 -14.36 -3.85 -5.51
C SER A 229 -13.32 -4.98 -5.51
N ASN A 230 -13.05 -5.65 -4.38
CA ASN A 230 -12.10 -6.76 -4.29
C ASN A 230 -12.80 -8.10 -4.50
N ASN A 231 -12.21 -9.00 -5.30
CA ASN A 231 -12.64 -10.40 -5.32
C ASN A 231 -12.32 -11.08 -3.98
N LEU A 232 -11.14 -10.77 -3.44
CA LEU A 232 -10.64 -11.30 -2.18
C LEU A 232 -10.20 -10.14 -1.28
N ASN A 233 -11.06 -9.75 -0.34
CA ASN A 233 -10.72 -8.78 0.69
C ASN A 233 -9.88 -9.42 1.80
N LEU A 234 -8.74 -8.80 2.11
CA LEU A 234 -7.79 -9.30 3.10
C LEU A 234 -8.11 -8.81 4.51
N LEU A 235 -8.94 -7.77 4.59
CA LEU A 235 -9.53 -7.26 5.81
C LEU A 235 -11.04 -7.42 5.73
N LEU A 236 -11.71 -7.63 6.86
CA LEU A 236 -13.16 -7.74 6.89
C LEU A 236 -13.81 -6.36 7.14
N PRO A 237 -14.90 -6.02 6.43
CA PRO A 237 -15.62 -4.76 6.60
C PRO A 237 -16.62 -4.86 7.76
N LEU A 238 -16.19 -4.59 8.99
CA LEU A 238 -17.05 -4.63 10.18
C LEU A 238 -17.67 -3.24 10.44
N GLY A 239 -18.72 -2.93 9.67
CA GLY A 239 -19.40 -1.64 9.66
C GLY A 239 -19.68 -1.18 8.23
N GLN A 240 -19.96 0.11 8.04
CA GLN A 240 -20.23 0.68 6.71
C GLN A 240 -18.92 1.08 5.99
N PHE A 241 -18.35 0.16 5.20
CA PHE A 241 -17.11 0.37 4.42
C PHE A 241 -17.37 0.94 3.01
N GLY A 242 -18.60 1.36 2.77
CA GLY A 242 -19.09 1.88 1.51
C GLY A 242 -19.68 0.75 0.65
N THR A 243 -20.52 1.15 -0.31
CA THR A 243 -21.32 0.23 -1.09
C THR A 243 -21.14 0.49 -2.59
N ARG A 244 -21.73 -0.38 -3.41
CA ARG A 244 -21.76 -0.18 -4.86
C ARG A 244 -22.58 1.04 -5.29
N ARG A 245 -23.38 1.64 -4.39
CA ARG A 245 -24.19 2.81 -4.71
C ARG A 245 -23.34 4.00 -5.15
N GLN A 246 -22.20 4.22 -4.49
CA GLN A 246 -21.28 5.33 -4.76
C GLN A 246 -19.83 4.86 -5.00
N GLY A 247 -19.64 3.58 -5.34
CA GLY A 247 -18.30 3.00 -5.51
C GLY A 247 -17.46 3.11 -4.23
N GLY A 248 -18.09 2.99 -3.06
CA GLY A 248 -17.46 3.05 -1.75
C GLY A 248 -17.19 4.45 -1.19
N LYS A 249 -17.61 5.53 -1.86
CA LYS A 249 -17.49 6.91 -1.34
C LYS A 249 -18.42 7.18 -0.14
N ASP A 250 -19.44 6.36 0.01
CA ASP A 250 -20.42 6.32 1.10
C ASP A 250 -19.91 5.57 2.35
N ALA A 251 -18.61 5.27 2.43
CA ALA A 251 -18.00 4.71 3.61
C ALA A 251 -18.13 5.64 4.82
N ALA A 252 -18.45 5.08 5.98
CA ALA A 252 -18.52 5.84 7.22
C ALA A 252 -17.11 6.25 7.70
N SER A 253 -17.06 7.24 8.59
CA SER A 253 -15.80 7.70 9.19
C SER A 253 -15.06 6.57 9.90
N ALA A 254 -13.73 6.53 9.77
CA ALA A 254 -12.82 5.56 10.40
C ALA A 254 -12.93 5.46 11.94
N ARG A 255 -13.63 6.41 12.57
CA ARG A 255 -13.91 6.41 14.02
C ARG A 255 -15.06 5.46 14.40
N TYR A 256 -15.94 5.12 13.45
CA TYR A 256 -17.16 4.35 13.68
C TYR A 256 -17.15 2.95 13.08
N ILE A 257 -16.13 2.62 12.28
CA ILE A 257 -16.02 1.32 11.61
C ILE A 257 -14.85 0.53 12.17
N ASN A 258 -15.03 -0.79 12.25
CA ASN A 258 -14.02 -1.72 12.73
C ASN A 258 -13.54 -2.63 11.61
N THR A 259 -12.37 -3.22 11.77
CA THR A 259 -11.87 -4.24 10.87
C THR A 259 -11.08 -5.29 11.62
N LYS A 260 -10.82 -6.42 10.97
CA LYS A 260 -9.92 -7.47 11.41
C LYS A 260 -9.36 -8.21 10.19
N LEU A 261 -8.34 -9.01 10.40
CA LEU A 261 -7.76 -9.82 9.33
C LEU A 261 -8.78 -10.86 8.83
N SER A 262 -8.94 -10.97 7.51
CA SER A 262 -9.74 -12.04 6.90
C SER A 262 -9.08 -13.40 7.18
N PRO A 263 -9.86 -14.46 7.50
CA PRO A 263 -9.31 -15.81 7.64
C PRO A 263 -8.53 -16.27 6.40
N LEU A 264 -8.96 -15.83 5.21
CA LEU A 264 -8.29 -16.12 3.94
C LEU A 264 -6.89 -15.49 3.85
N ALA A 265 -6.62 -14.39 4.56
CA ALA A 265 -5.37 -13.65 4.40
C ALA A 265 -4.14 -14.51 4.79
N ARG A 266 -4.23 -15.33 5.84
CA ARG A 266 -3.11 -16.24 6.23
C ARG A 266 -3.03 -17.52 5.40
N LEU A 267 -4.10 -17.88 4.68
CA LEU A 267 -4.03 -18.91 3.64
C LEU A 267 -3.30 -18.36 2.41
N VAL A 268 -3.61 -17.11 2.03
CA VAL A 268 -2.95 -16.44 0.90
C VAL A 268 -1.49 -16.12 1.20
N PHE A 269 -1.18 -15.71 2.44
CA PHE A 269 0.15 -15.35 2.92
C PHE A 269 0.58 -16.27 4.07
N PRO A 270 1.14 -17.46 3.76
CA PRO A 270 1.55 -18.42 4.77
C PRO A 270 2.57 -17.82 5.75
N GLU A 271 2.34 -17.96 7.05
CA GLU A 271 3.23 -17.44 8.10
C GLU A 271 4.65 -18.05 8.02
N HIS A 272 4.77 -19.25 7.45
CA HIS A 272 6.05 -19.90 7.19
C HIS A 272 6.95 -19.13 6.20
N ASP A 273 6.36 -18.28 5.36
CA ASP A 273 7.11 -17.46 4.40
C ASP A 273 7.60 -16.14 5.01
N ASP A 274 6.98 -15.65 6.10
CA ASP A 274 7.30 -14.34 6.71
C ASP A 274 8.81 -14.22 7.00
N LYS A 275 9.43 -15.26 7.54
CA LYS A 275 10.86 -15.31 7.88
C LYS A 275 11.81 -15.41 6.68
N LEU A 276 11.26 -15.54 5.47
CA LEU A 276 11.98 -15.66 4.21
C LEU A 276 11.94 -14.36 3.39
N LEU A 277 11.24 -13.34 3.89
CA LEU A 277 11.09 -12.06 3.21
C LEU A 277 12.25 -11.14 3.56
N LYS A 278 12.59 -10.24 2.64
CA LYS A 278 13.54 -9.15 2.89
C LYS A 278 12.78 -7.96 3.45
N TYR A 279 12.89 -7.77 4.77
CA TYR A 279 12.32 -6.63 5.48
C TYR A 279 13.14 -5.37 5.22
N LEU A 280 12.44 -4.26 4.98
CA LEU A 280 13.08 -2.95 4.88
C LEU A 280 13.40 -2.44 6.29
N ASP A 281 14.43 -1.61 6.39
CA ASP A 281 14.83 -0.94 7.62
C ASP A 281 14.55 0.56 7.45
N ASP A 282 13.87 1.16 8.43
CA ASP A 282 13.75 2.61 8.54
C ASP A 282 14.27 3.01 9.92
N ASP A 283 15.46 3.61 9.94
CA ASP A 283 16.14 4.10 11.13
C ASP A 283 16.39 3.02 12.22
N GLY A 284 16.77 1.81 11.80
CA GLY A 284 16.98 0.68 12.70
C GLY A 284 15.68 -0.03 13.13
N GLN A 285 14.52 0.48 12.72
CA GLN A 285 13.25 -0.20 12.89
C GLN A 285 12.96 -1.07 11.66
N PRO A 286 12.79 -2.39 11.83
CA PRO A 286 12.34 -3.24 10.73
C PRO A 286 10.87 -2.93 10.42
N ILE A 287 10.62 -2.44 9.21
CA ILE A 287 9.30 -2.11 8.68
C ILE A 287 8.80 -3.26 7.78
N GLU A 288 7.90 -3.00 6.84
CA GLU A 288 7.34 -4.02 5.92
C GLU A 288 8.41 -4.59 4.97
N PRO A 289 8.18 -5.79 4.37
CA PRO A 289 9.09 -6.33 3.38
C PRO A 289 9.02 -5.58 2.05
N GLU A 290 10.02 -5.78 1.19
CA GLU A 290 9.98 -5.26 -0.19
C GLU A 290 8.69 -5.72 -0.90
N TRP A 291 8.34 -6.99 -0.71
CA TRP A 291 7.07 -7.61 -1.10
C TRP A 291 6.79 -8.85 -0.25
N TYR A 292 5.51 -9.16 -0.11
CA TYR A 292 5.09 -10.51 0.29
C TYR A 292 5.12 -11.47 -0.90
N VAL A 293 5.03 -12.77 -0.65
CA VAL A 293 4.97 -13.79 -1.71
C VAL A 293 3.73 -14.65 -1.51
N PRO A 294 2.55 -14.21 -1.99
CA PRO A 294 1.31 -14.95 -1.81
C PRO A 294 1.32 -16.32 -2.52
N ILE A 295 0.41 -17.23 -2.18
CA ILE A 295 0.30 -18.52 -2.88
C ILE A 295 -0.30 -18.38 -4.29
N ILE A 296 -0.96 -17.25 -4.58
CA ILE A 296 -1.57 -16.90 -5.88
C ILE A 296 -1.28 -15.43 -6.23
N PRO A 297 -1.10 -15.07 -7.51
CA PRO A 297 -0.79 -13.70 -7.93
C PRO A 297 -1.97 -12.74 -7.70
N LEU A 298 -1.94 -12.00 -6.59
CA LEU A 298 -3.02 -11.10 -6.19
C LEU A 298 -3.25 -9.92 -7.14
N ALA A 299 -2.24 -9.53 -7.92
CA ALA A 299 -2.38 -8.51 -8.97
C ALA A 299 -3.45 -8.88 -10.02
N LEU A 300 -3.72 -10.18 -10.21
CA LEU A 300 -4.80 -10.68 -11.06
C LEU A 300 -6.10 -10.91 -10.29
N VAL A 301 -6.02 -11.34 -9.03
CA VAL A 301 -7.20 -11.59 -8.19
C VAL A 301 -7.99 -10.30 -7.93
N ASN A 302 -7.31 -9.29 -7.40
CA ASN A 302 -7.93 -8.01 -7.02
C ASN A 302 -7.67 -6.89 -8.04
N GLY A 303 -6.98 -7.20 -9.14
CA GLY A 303 -6.59 -6.21 -10.13
C GLY A 303 -5.58 -5.20 -9.56
N ALA A 304 -5.35 -4.15 -10.35
CA ALA A 304 -4.50 -3.04 -9.97
C ALA A 304 -4.86 -1.81 -10.78
N GLU A 305 -4.94 -0.65 -10.13
CA GLU A 305 -5.12 0.64 -10.80
C GLU A 305 -4.14 1.66 -10.20
N GLY A 306 -3.44 2.39 -11.05
CA GLY A 306 -2.42 3.34 -10.61
C GLY A 306 -1.90 4.21 -11.74
N ILE A 307 -1.53 5.44 -11.40
CA ILE A 307 -0.96 6.42 -12.33
C ILE A 307 0.28 6.99 -11.66
N GLY A 308 1.44 6.77 -12.28
CA GLY A 308 2.71 7.36 -11.88
C GLY A 308 3.29 8.22 -13.00
N MET A 309 4.47 8.79 -12.79
CA MET A 309 5.14 9.59 -13.81
C MET A 309 5.49 8.75 -15.06
N GLY A 310 4.81 9.00 -16.17
CA GLY A 310 5.07 8.32 -17.46
C GLY A 310 4.50 6.90 -17.55
N TYR A 311 4.02 6.31 -16.46
CA TYR A 311 3.44 4.96 -16.42
C TYR A 311 2.04 4.97 -15.82
N SER A 312 1.20 4.03 -16.24
CA SER A 312 -0.07 3.73 -15.59
C SER A 312 -0.33 2.24 -15.66
N THR A 313 -1.19 1.76 -14.77
CA THR A 313 -1.61 0.36 -14.75
C THR A 313 -3.11 0.30 -14.56
N LYS A 314 -3.74 -0.61 -15.30
CA LYS A 314 -5.14 -0.99 -15.15
C LYS A 314 -5.27 -2.48 -15.46
N ILE A 315 -5.43 -3.27 -14.40
CA ILE A 315 -5.59 -4.72 -14.46
C ILE A 315 -7.00 -5.03 -13.96
N PRO A 316 -7.85 -5.69 -14.76
CA PRO A 316 -9.15 -6.14 -14.29
C PRO A 316 -8.99 -7.30 -13.31
N LEU A 317 -10.11 -7.66 -12.67
CA LEU A 317 -10.14 -8.75 -11.71
C LEU A 317 -10.37 -10.08 -12.43
N PHE A 318 -9.79 -11.15 -11.89
CA PHE A 318 -9.95 -12.52 -12.37
C PHE A 318 -10.38 -13.45 -11.24
N ASN A 319 -11.02 -14.55 -11.61
CA ASN A 319 -11.47 -15.56 -10.67
C ASN A 319 -10.25 -16.25 -10.02
N PRO A 320 -10.15 -16.26 -8.68
CA PRO A 320 -9.08 -16.98 -7.98
C PRO A 320 -8.97 -18.45 -8.41
N MET A 321 -10.08 -19.11 -8.68
CA MET A 321 -10.09 -20.54 -9.04
C MET A 321 -9.50 -20.80 -10.44
N ASP A 322 -9.73 -19.89 -11.39
CA ASP A 322 -9.14 -20.00 -12.73
C ASP A 322 -7.61 -19.79 -12.66
N ILE A 323 -7.16 -18.90 -11.77
CA ILE A 323 -5.73 -18.67 -11.51
C ILE A 323 -5.10 -19.92 -10.88
N VAL A 324 -5.75 -20.50 -9.86
CA VAL A 324 -5.27 -21.73 -9.21
C VAL A 324 -5.16 -22.87 -10.22
N GLU A 325 -6.17 -23.05 -11.07
CA GLU A 325 -6.14 -24.09 -12.11
C GLU A 325 -5.00 -23.85 -13.12
N ASN A 326 -4.78 -22.61 -13.55
CA ASN A 326 -3.66 -22.28 -14.44
C ASN A 326 -2.29 -22.51 -13.80
N LEU A 327 -2.13 -22.19 -12.51
CA LEU A 327 -0.91 -22.51 -11.76
C LEU A 327 -0.66 -24.02 -11.76
N ARG A 328 -1.70 -24.83 -11.50
CA ARG A 328 -1.60 -26.30 -11.52
C ARG A 328 -1.25 -26.85 -12.90
N ARG A 329 -1.86 -26.34 -13.97
CA ARG A 329 -1.54 -26.73 -15.34
C ARG A 329 -0.09 -26.44 -15.66
N ALA A 330 0.36 -25.21 -15.41
CA ALA A 330 1.71 -24.79 -15.69
C ALA A 330 2.75 -25.59 -14.88
N MET A 331 2.49 -25.87 -13.60
CA MET A 331 3.36 -26.74 -12.78
C MET A 331 3.46 -28.18 -13.30
N ARG A 332 2.42 -28.67 -13.97
CA ARG A 332 2.39 -29.98 -14.65
C ARG A 332 2.97 -29.97 -16.06
N GLY A 333 3.40 -28.80 -16.56
CA GLY A 333 3.84 -28.63 -17.95
C GLY A 333 2.70 -28.65 -18.98
N GLU A 334 1.45 -28.49 -18.53
CA GLU A 334 0.27 -28.39 -19.37
C GLU A 334 0.06 -26.93 -19.85
N ALA A 335 -0.56 -26.76 -21.00
CA ALA A 335 -0.92 -25.43 -21.49
C ALA A 335 -1.96 -24.76 -20.57
N MET A 336 -1.69 -23.51 -20.20
CA MET A 336 -2.65 -22.67 -19.47
C MET A 336 -3.84 -22.30 -20.35
N LEU A 337 -4.99 -22.08 -19.73
CA LEU A 337 -6.20 -21.57 -20.36
C LEU A 337 -6.26 -20.05 -20.30
N ASN A 338 -6.77 -19.43 -21.37
CA ASN A 338 -7.15 -18.03 -21.34
C ASN A 338 -8.19 -17.79 -20.24
N MET A 339 -8.03 -16.70 -19.50
CA MET A 339 -8.94 -16.30 -18.42
C MET A 339 -9.79 -15.11 -18.88
N THR A 340 -11.07 -15.13 -18.50
CA THR A 340 -11.98 -14.01 -18.69
C THR A 340 -12.02 -13.18 -17.40
N PRO A 341 -12.02 -11.83 -17.46
CA PRO A 341 -12.26 -11.02 -16.29
C PRO A 341 -13.51 -11.45 -15.53
N TRP A 342 -13.41 -11.48 -14.21
CA TRP A 342 -14.46 -11.98 -13.33
C TRP A 342 -14.50 -11.16 -12.04
N TYR A 343 -15.70 -10.80 -11.62
CA TYR A 343 -15.96 -9.96 -10.46
C TYR A 343 -16.90 -10.70 -9.53
N ARG A 344 -16.51 -10.81 -8.26
CA ARG A 344 -17.31 -11.48 -7.23
C ARG A 344 -18.70 -10.86 -7.11
N ASP A 345 -19.70 -11.73 -7.03
CA ASP A 345 -21.12 -11.41 -6.91
C ASP A 345 -21.73 -10.59 -8.06
N PHE A 346 -20.97 -10.36 -9.15
CA PHE A 346 -21.49 -9.73 -10.37
C PHE A 346 -22.40 -10.71 -11.10
N ASN A 347 -23.66 -10.33 -11.32
CA ASN A 347 -24.64 -11.20 -11.95
C ASN A 347 -24.84 -10.91 -13.44
N GLY A 348 -24.10 -9.98 -14.04
CA GLY A 348 -24.16 -9.70 -15.48
C GLY A 348 -23.35 -10.69 -16.32
N SER A 349 -23.03 -10.33 -17.55
CA SER A 349 -22.15 -11.12 -18.42
C SER A 349 -20.89 -10.35 -18.78
N ILE A 350 -19.78 -11.06 -18.97
CA ILE A 350 -18.53 -10.51 -19.48
C ILE A 350 -18.16 -11.30 -20.72
N LEU A 351 -18.06 -10.61 -21.86
CA LEU A 351 -17.79 -11.22 -23.17
C LEU A 351 -16.57 -10.58 -23.80
N PHE A 352 -15.79 -11.38 -24.51
CA PHE A 352 -14.65 -10.92 -25.31
C PHE A 352 -15.14 -10.52 -26.71
N SER A 353 -14.70 -9.35 -27.18
CA SER A 353 -14.89 -8.90 -28.56
C SER A 353 -13.60 -9.12 -29.34
N GLU A 354 -13.60 -10.07 -30.27
CA GLU A 354 -12.46 -10.33 -31.15
C GLU A 354 -12.15 -9.12 -32.05
N ALA A 355 -13.17 -8.35 -32.45
CA ALA A 355 -13.00 -7.18 -33.30
C ALA A 355 -12.28 -6.03 -32.60
N GLU A 356 -12.46 -5.88 -31.28
CA GLU A 356 -11.87 -4.79 -30.50
C GLU A 356 -10.70 -5.23 -29.59
N ASP A 357 -10.42 -6.53 -29.53
CA ASP A 357 -9.44 -7.16 -28.62
C ASP A 357 -9.63 -6.72 -27.16
N LYS A 358 -10.90 -6.68 -26.72
CA LYS A 358 -11.31 -6.17 -25.39
C LYS A 358 -12.46 -6.98 -24.82
N PHE A 359 -12.58 -6.92 -23.51
CA PHE A 359 -13.73 -7.46 -22.81
C PHE A 359 -14.79 -6.37 -22.59
N PHE A 360 -16.04 -6.78 -22.54
CA PHE A 360 -17.17 -5.91 -22.23
C PHE A 360 -18.00 -6.56 -21.14
N SER A 361 -18.30 -5.80 -20.09
CA SER A 361 -19.26 -6.18 -19.07
C SER A 361 -20.64 -5.62 -19.41
N PHE A 362 -21.65 -6.45 -19.27
CA PHE A 362 -23.03 -6.14 -19.60
C PHE A 362 -23.91 -6.28 -18.36
N GLY A 363 -24.78 -5.28 -18.15
CA GLY A 363 -25.84 -5.35 -17.15
C GLY A 363 -26.92 -6.39 -17.51
N LYS A 364 -27.93 -6.52 -16.65
CA LYS A 364 -29.12 -7.33 -16.91
C LYS A 364 -30.33 -6.44 -17.08
N VAL A 365 -31.02 -6.60 -18.19
CA VAL A 365 -32.24 -5.88 -18.54
C VAL A 365 -33.26 -6.81 -19.16
N TYR A 366 -34.54 -6.59 -18.90
CA TYR A 366 -35.66 -7.21 -19.59
C TYR A 366 -36.82 -6.24 -19.77
N LYS A 367 -37.60 -6.43 -20.84
CA LYS A 367 -38.82 -5.66 -21.12
C LYS A 367 -40.03 -6.48 -20.67
N THR A 368 -40.89 -5.93 -19.84
CA THR A 368 -42.10 -6.62 -19.37
C THR A 368 -43.18 -6.63 -20.47
N PRO A 369 -44.20 -7.51 -20.37
CA PRO A 369 -45.33 -7.51 -21.31
C PRO A 369 -46.07 -6.16 -21.40
N GLU A 370 -46.06 -5.37 -20.32
CA GLU A 370 -46.67 -4.04 -20.23
C GLU A 370 -45.81 -2.94 -20.91
N GLY A 371 -44.59 -3.28 -21.37
CA GLY A 371 -43.68 -2.36 -22.04
C GLY A 371 -42.72 -1.63 -21.11
N THR A 372 -42.69 -1.96 -19.82
CA THR A 372 -41.76 -1.40 -18.82
C THR A 372 -40.37 -2.05 -18.96
N ILE A 373 -39.30 -1.28 -18.77
CA ILE A 373 -37.92 -1.79 -18.79
C ILE A 373 -37.44 -2.01 -17.36
N GLU A 374 -36.97 -3.22 -17.07
CA GLU A 374 -36.51 -3.63 -15.76
C GLU A 374 -35.01 -3.92 -15.81
N ILE A 375 -34.22 -3.15 -15.07
CA ILE A 375 -32.76 -3.30 -14.97
C ILE A 375 -32.43 -3.88 -13.60
N THR A 376 -31.85 -5.08 -13.58
CA THR A 376 -31.53 -5.83 -12.35
C THR A 376 -30.03 -5.98 -12.08
N GLU A 377 -29.19 -5.53 -12.99
CA GLU A 377 -27.73 -5.45 -12.79
C GLU A 377 -27.14 -4.35 -13.67
N LEU A 378 -26.20 -3.59 -13.11
CA LEU A 378 -25.43 -2.57 -13.86
C LEU A 378 -24.06 -3.13 -14.26
N PRO A 379 -23.50 -2.73 -15.42
CA PRO A 379 -22.17 -3.16 -15.83
C PRO A 379 -21.10 -2.69 -14.83
N ILE A 380 -19.95 -3.36 -14.83
CA ILE A 380 -18.84 -3.06 -13.91
C ILE A 380 -18.39 -1.60 -14.09
N GLY A 381 -18.13 -0.92 -12.97
CA GLY A 381 -17.70 0.48 -12.95
C GLY A 381 -18.83 1.50 -13.08
N LYS A 382 -20.10 1.07 -13.16
CA LYS A 382 -21.27 1.95 -13.13
C LYS A 382 -21.99 1.82 -11.78
N TRP A 383 -22.02 2.91 -11.01
CA TRP A 383 -22.59 2.95 -9.67
C TRP A 383 -24.08 3.32 -9.70
N THR A 384 -24.83 2.86 -8.69
CA THR A 384 -26.29 3.03 -8.65
C THR A 384 -26.69 4.51 -8.67
N ASP A 385 -26.07 5.34 -7.84
CA ASP A 385 -26.40 6.76 -7.75
C ASP A 385 -26.01 7.50 -9.05
N ASP A 386 -24.85 7.18 -9.65
CA ASP A 386 -24.45 7.71 -10.96
C ASP A 386 -25.44 7.32 -12.09
N TYR A 387 -25.98 6.10 -12.05
CA TYR A 387 -26.99 5.65 -13.02
C TYR A 387 -28.34 6.34 -12.81
N LYS A 388 -28.72 6.56 -11.55
CA LYS A 388 -29.94 7.29 -11.19
C LYS A 388 -29.89 8.72 -11.73
N GLU A 389 -28.77 9.44 -11.53
CA GLU A 389 -28.58 10.78 -12.09
C GLU A 389 -28.75 10.79 -13.62
N PHE A 390 -28.22 9.77 -14.31
CA PHE A 390 -28.43 9.60 -15.75
C PHE A 390 -29.92 9.43 -16.15
N LEU A 391 -30.70 8.63 -15.41
CA LEU A 391 -32.13 8.47 -15.69
C LEU A 391 -32.92 9.76 -15.43
N MET A 392 -32.62 10.46 -14.34
CA MET A 392 -33.24 11.76 -14.02
C MET A 392 -32.97 12.79 -15.12
N GLU A 393 -31.74 12.84 -15.66
CA GLU A 393 -31.42 13.71 -16.79
C GLU A 393 -32.21 13.36 -18.07
N CYS A 394 -32.57 12.10 -18.27
CA CYS A 394 -33.40 11.66 -19.41
C CYS A 394 -34.87 12.05 -19.20
N GLU A 395 -35.39 11.90 -17.99
CA GLU A 395 -36.75 12.27 -17.58
C GLU A 395 -36.98 13.79 -17.70
N ASP A 396 -36.10 14.61 -17.14
CA ASP A 396 -36.17 16.08 -17.20
C ASP A 396 -36.24 16.59 -18.66
N LYS A 397 -35.52 15.93 -19.57
CA LYS A 397 -35.53 16.28 -20.99
C LYS A 397 -36.83 15.86 -21.69
N ALA A 398 -37.38 14.69 -21.36
CA ALA A 398 -38.67 14.24 -21.87
C ALA A 398 -39.79 15.20 -21.44
N ASP A 399 -39.81 15.58 -20.16
CA ASP A 399 -40.75 16.54 -19.59
C ASP A 399 -40.65 17.93 -20.23
N ALA A 400 -39.42 18.40 -20.49
CA ALA A 400 -39.20 19.67 -21.19
C ALA A 400 -39.77 19.63 -22.62
N ILE A 401 -39.60 18.53 -23.34
CA ILE A 401 -40.14 18.33 -24.70
C ILE A 401 -41.67 18.25 -24.67
N ALA A 402 -42.25 17.47 -23.76
CA ALA A 402 -43.71 17.36 -23.58
C ALA A 402 -44.34 18.71 -23.21
N SER A 403 -43.69 19.48 -22.33
CA SER A 403 -44.10 20.83 -21.94
C SER A 403 -44.03 21.82 -23.12
N ALA A 404 -42.97 21.74 -23.94
CA ALA A 404 -42.82 22.57 -25.13
C ALA A 404 -43.87 22.22 -26.21
N ALA A 405 -44.18 20.94 -26.41
CA ALA A 405 -45.23 20.47 -27.31
C ALA A 405 -46.61 20.99 -26.87
N THR A 406 -46.91 20.92 -25.57
CA THR A 406 -48.17 21.44 -24.98
C THR A 406 -48.29 22.96 -25.13
N LYS A 407 -47.20 23.72 -24.90
CA LYS A 407 -47.17 25.18 -25.15
C LYS A 407 -47.39 25.52 -26.62
N LYS A 408 -46.76 24.77 -27.55
CA LYS A 408 -46.97 24.94 -29.00
C LYS A 408 -48.40 24.61 -29.42
N ALA A 409 -49.01 23.56 -28.85
CA ALA A 409 -50.40 23.18 -29.10
C ALA A 409 -51.37 24.29 -28.63
N LYS A 410 -51.23 24.78 -27.39
CA LYS A 410 -52.03 25.90 -26.86
C LYS A 410 -51.84 27.20 -27.67
N THR A 411 -50.65 27.44 -28.20
CA THR A 411 -50.37 28.61 -29.06
C THR A 411 -51.04 28.46 -30.44
N LYS A 412 -50.99 27.26 -31.06
CA LYS A 412 -51.71 26.95 -32.29
C LYS A 412 -53.23 27.04 -32.12
N GLU A 413 -53.75 26.66 -30.97
CA GLU A 413 -55.18 26.77 -30.63
C GLU A 413 -55.61 28.24 -30.45
N LYS A 414 -54.83 29.07 -29.75
CA LYS A 414 -55.04 30.52 -29.66
C LYS A 414 -54.98 31.22 -31.04
N LEU A 415 -54.11 30.78 -31.94
CA LEU A 415 -54.03 31.28 -33.33
C LEU A 415 -55.20 30.84 -34.21
N LYS A 416 -55.77 29.64 -33.98
CA LYS A 416 -57.02 29.20 -34.62
C LYS A 416 -58.24 29.94 -34.06
N GLY A 417 -58.29 30.21 -32.76
CA GLY A 417 -59.33 31.04 -32.12
C GLY A 417 -59.37 32.48 -32.66
N LYS A 418 -58.21 33.12 -32.87
CA LYS A 418 -58.14 34.46 -33.47
C LYS A 418 -58.48 34.53 -34.97
N LYS A 419 -58.46 33.41 -35.70
CA LYS A 419 -58.95 33.36 -37.10
C LYS A 419 -60.49 33.23 -37.20
N ASN A 420 -61.16 32.74 -36.15
CA ASN A 420 -62.63 32.63 -36.13
C ASN A 420 -63.35 33.90 -35.64
N GLU A 421 -62.63 34.87 -35.06
CA GLU A 421 -63.21 36.15 -34.61
C GLU A 421 -63.10 37.29 -35.66
N LYS A 422 -62.44 37.05 -36.80
CA LYS A 422 -62.28 38.04 -37.91
C LYS A 422 -63.19 37.80 -39.13
N VAL A 423 -64.29 37.05 -38.99
CA VAL A 423 -65.28 36.83 -40.10
C VAL A 423 -66.64 37.49 -39.85
N LYS A 424 -66.87 38.15 -38.70
CA LYS A 424 -68.11 38.94 -38.47
C LYS A 424 -67.82 40.36 -38.02
N LYS A 425 -67.42 41.21 -38.98
CA LYS A 425 -67.83 42.64 -39.13
C LYS A 425 -67.00 43.27 -40.26
N LYS A 426 -67.63 43.44 -41.41
CA LYS A 426 -67.17 44.28 -42.54
C LYS A 426 -68.27 45.31 -42.82
N LYS A 427 -67.86 46.53 -43.19
CA LYS A 427 -68.61 47.78 -43.48
C LYS A 427 -68.68 48.69 -42.24
N GLU A 428 -68.10 49.89 -42.20
CA GLU A 428 -67.83 50.93 -43.21
C GLU A 428 -66.56 51.77 -42.88
N LYS A 429 -65.99 52.42 -43.90
CA LYS A 429 -64.97 53.51 -43.88
C LYS A 429 -65.70 54.87 -43.83
N PRO A 430 -65.11 56.05 -43.49
CA PRO A 430 -63.80 56.52 -43.99
C PRO A 430 -62.93 57.42 -43.07
N ASP A 431 -61.66 57.53 -43.52
CA ASP A 431 -60.66 58.62 -43.47
C ASP A 431 -60.66 59.69 -42.36
N GLN A 432 -59.50 59.87 -41.70
CA GLN A 432 -58.68 61.09 -41.81
C GLN A 432 -57.29 60.94 -41.14
N LYS A 433 -56.33 61.67 -41.71
CA LYS A 433 -54.90 61.82 -41.37
C LYS A 433 -54.66 62.44 -39.99
N GLN A 434 -53.56 62.09 -39.32
CA GLN A 434 -52.53 63.06 -38.87
C GLN A 434 -51.31 62.40 -38.21
N ASP A 435 -50.23 63.18 -38.24
CA ASP A 435 -48.81 62.91 -38.01
C ASP A 435 -48.37 62.62 -36.55
N ASN A 436 -47.03 62.50 -36.41
CA ASN A 436 -46.16 62.54 -35.22
C ASN A 436 -45.77 61.17 -34.63
N SER A 437 -44.56 60.66 -34.81
CA SER A 437 -43.19 61.11 -34.40
C SER A 437 -42.74 60.46 -33.09
N GLU A 438 -41.44 60.09 -33.07
CA GLU A 438 -40.60 59.73 -31.91
C GLU A 438 -40.79 58.33 -31.32
N SER A 439 -39.79 57.66 -30.73
CA SER A 439 -38.32 57.66 -30.79
C SER A 439 -37.85 56.52 -29.85
N SER A 440 -36.62 56.01 -30.05
CA SER A 440 -35.77 55.31 -29.05
C SER A 440 -36.22 53.93 -28.53
N SER A 441 -35.35 52.96 -28.24
CA SER A 441 -33.90 52.83 -28.38
C SER A 441 -33.54 51.37 -28.13
N GLU A 442 -32.61 50.87 -28.93
CA GLU A 442 -31.81 49.68 -28.66
C GLU A 442 -31.02 49.83 -27.36
N SER A 443 -30.82 48.72 -26.65
CA SER A 443 -29.61 48.51 -25.86
C SER A 443 -29.15 47.07 -26.00
N GLN A 444 -28.13 46.92 -26.84
CA GLN A 444 -27.18 45.82 -26.82
C GLN A 444 -26.29 46.01 -25.58
N GLN A 445 -26.04 44.94 -24.82
CA GLN A 445 -24.83 44.84 -24.03
C GLN A 445 -24.20 43.47 -24.22
N GLU A 446 -22.90 43.55 -24.52
CA GLU A 446 -21.98 42.55 -25.01
C GLU A 446 -21.60 41.49 -23.97
N GLU A 447 -21.19 40.35 -24.52
CA GLU A 447 -20.54 39.21 -23.87
C GLU A 447 -19.15 39.55 -23.32
N ALA A 448 -18.77 38.88 -22.22
CA ALA A 448 -17.38 38.58 -21.88
C ALA A 448 -17.20 37.04 -21.82
N PRO A 449 -16.09 36.47 -22.32
CA PRO A 449 -15.98 35.03 -22.54
C PRO A 449 -15.30 34.32 -21.36
N THR A 450 -15.92 33.24 -20.88
CA THR A 450 -15.23 32.25 -20.03
C THR A 450 -15.35 30.87 -20.67
N LYS A 451 -14.31 30.50 -21.43
CA LYS A 451 -14.02 29.11 -21.83
C LYS A 451 -13.33 28.40 -20.66
N VAL A 452 -13.96 27.36 -20.13
CA VAL A 452 -13.27 26.23 -19.50
C VAL A 452 -13.76 24.95 -20.18
N LYS A 453 -12.84 24.26 -20.86
CA LYS A 453 -12.98 22.94 -21.50
C LYS A 453 -13.48 21.96 -20.42
N GLY A 454 -14.57 21.22 -20.58
CA GLY A 454 -14.88 20.31 -21.69
C GLY A 454 -14.89 18.86 -21.16
N ARG A 455 -15.73 18.56 -20.16
CA ARG A 455 -16.28 17.21 -19.99
C ARG A 455 -17.32 17.06 -21.09
N THR A 456 -17.22 16.04 -21.93
CA THR A 456 -18.30 15.66 -22.84
C THR A 456 -19.54 15.41 -21.99
N LYS A 457 -20.50 16.35 -22.01
CA LYS A 457 -21.85 16.13 -21.50
C LYS A 457 -22.39 14.90 -22.22
N SER A 458 -22.86 13.92 -21.48
CA SER A 458 -23.70 12.86 -22.01
C SER A 458 -24.84 13.53 -22.79
N GLN A 459 -25.00 13.14 -24.04
CA GLN A 459 -26.12 13.52 -24.86
C GLN A 459 -27.31 12.67 -24.40
N ALA A 460 -27.76 12.85 -23.16
CA ALA A 460 -28.86 12.03 -22.61
C ALA A 460 -30.12 12.28 -23.45
N ASP A 461 -30.68 11.20 -23.99
CA ASP A 461 -31.85 11.23 -24.87
C ASP A 461 -33.14 11.27 -24.05
N ALA A 462 -34.20 11.85 -24.59
CA ALA A 462 -35.44 12.14 -23.88
C ALA A 462 -36.46 10.99 -23.96
N TRP A 463 -36.11 9.81 -23.46
CA TRP A 463 -36.91 8.58 -23.62
C TRP A 463 -37.51 8.01 -22.31
N VAL A 464 -37.19 8.60 -21.16
CA VAL A 464 -37.75 8.18 -19.86
C VAL A 464 -39.00 9.01 -19.56
N LYS A 465 -40.13 8.35 -19.29
CA LYS A 465 -41.36 9.00 -18.84
C LYS A 465 -41.36 9.21 -17.33
N ASP A 466 -41.12 8.13 -16.60
CA ASP A 466 -40.88 8.08 -15.17
C ASP A 466 -40.12 6.78 -14.85
N PHE A 467 -39.58 6.67 -13.63
CA PHE A 467 -38.97 5.43 -13.16
C PHE A 467 -39.14 5.25 -11.65
N SER A 468 -39.08 4.00 -11.21
CA SER A 468 -39.11 3.59 -9.81
C SER A 468 -37.86 2.79 -9.44
N GLU A 469 -37.50 2.83 -8.17
CA GLU A 469 -36.24 2.29 -7.66
C GLU A 469 -36.50 1.31 -6.51
N TYR A 470 -35.97 0.09 -6.62
CA TYR A 470 -36.12 -0.98 -5.63
C TYR A 470 -34.77 -1.60 -5.22
N HIS A 471 -33.69 -0.81 -5.32
CA HIS A 471 -32.34 -1.27 -5.02
C HIS A 471 -32.09 -1.42 -3.51
N THR A 472 -31.10 -2.24 -3.17
CA THR A 472 -30.49 -2.31 -1.83
C THR A 472 -29.05 -1.78 -1.89
N ASP A 473 -28.31 -1.89 -0.81
CA ASP A 473 -26.86 -1.67 -0.76
C ASP A 473 -26.05 -2.68 -1.61
N VAL A 474 -26.63 -3.85 -1.91
CA VAL A 474 -25.97 -4.94 -2.67
C VAL A 474 -26.59 -5.15 -4.05
N LYS A 475 -27.92 -5.04 -4.19
CA LYS A 475 -28.66 -5.34 -5.42
C LYS A 475 -29.16 -4.09 -6.10
N VAL A 476 -29.22 -4.10 -7.43
CA VAL A 476 -29.78 -3.00 -8.24
C VAL A 476 -31.13 -3.43 -8.83
N HIS A 477 -32.10 -2.53 -8.81
CA HIS A 477 -33.38 -2.70 -9.49
C HIS A 477 -33.95 -1.33 -9.88
N PHE A 478 -34.01 -1.04 -11.17
CA PHE A 478 -34.74 0.09 -11.75
C PHE A 478 -35.90 -0.42 -12.60
N SER A 479 -37.09 0.16 -12.41
CA SER A 479 -38.28 -0.07 -13.25
C SER A 479 -38.59 1.22 -13.99
N ILE A 480 -38.46 1.21 -15.32
CA ILE A 480 -38.48 2.41 -16.15
C ILE A 480 -39.66 2.36 -17.11
N ASN A 481 -40.52 3.38 -17.04
CA ASN A 481 -41.58 3.58 -18.01
C ASN A 481 -41.08 4.44 -19.17
N ILE A 482 -41.26 3.94 -20.39
CA ILE A 482 -40.76 4.58 -21.62
C ILE A 482 -41.70 5.73 -22.03
N ALA A 483 -41.11 6.83 -22.52
CA ALA A 483 -41.85 7.95 -23.11
C ALA A 483 -42.43 7.58 -24.49
N GLU A 484 -43.57 8.18 -24.84
CA GLU A 484 -44.27 7.89 -26.11
C GLU A 484 -43.36 8.09 -27.33
N GLY A 485 -43.34 7.11 -28.25
CA GLY A 485 -42.56 7.15 -29.48
C GLY A 485 -41.16 6.53 -29.38
N HIS A 486 -40.80 5.98 -28.22
CA HIS A 486 -39.53 5.30 -27.97
C HIS A 486 -39.68 3.78 -27.71
N GLU A 487 -40.86 3.20 -27.93
CA GLU A 487 -41.20 1.84 -27.53
C GLU A 487 -40.33 0.77 -28.23
N HIS A 488 -39.91 1.05 -29.47
CA HIS A 488 -39.09 0.15 -30.29
C HIS A 488 -37.58 0.38 -30.14
N ASP A 489 -37.16 1.41 -29.40
CA ASP A 489 -35.74 1.74 -29.24
C ASP A 489 -34.99 0.75 -28.34
N PHE A 490 -35.70 -0.19 -27.72
CA PHE A 490 -35.19 -1.16 -26.75
C PHE A 490 -35.37 -2.61 -27.22
N ASP A 491 -35.64 -2.81 -28.51
CA ASP A 491 -35.72 -4.13 -29.11
C ASP A 491 -34.32 -4.49 -29.70
N GLY A 492 -33.75 -5.64 -29.31
CA GLY A 492 -32.44 -6.11 -29.81
C GLY A 492 -31.21 -5.51 -29.11
N ASP A 493 -30.03 -5.66 -29.74
CA ASP A 493 -28.72 -5.33 -29.12
C ASP A 493 -28.51 -3.83 -28.86
N ASP A 494 -29.21 -2.95 -29.60
CA ASP A 494 -29.11 -1.49 -29.45
C ASP A 494 -29.66 -0.99 -28.10
N ALA A 495 -30.49 -1.79 -27.41
CA ALA A 495 -31.02 -1.50 -26.09
C ALA A 495 -29.89 -1.28 -25.06
N TYR A 496 -28.85 -2.11 -25.08
CA TYR A 496 -27.73 -2.01 -24.16
C TYR A 496 -26.95 -0.70 -24.31
N LYS A 497 -26.84 -0.22 -25.55
CA LYS A 497 -26.15 1.05 -25.86
C LYS A 497 -26.98 2.23 -25.37
N LYS A 498 -28.29 2.24 -25.63
CA LYS A 498 -29.19 3.31 -25.21
C LYS A 498 -29.33 3.41 -23.69
N LEU A 499 -29.46 2.26 -23.02
CA LEU A 499 -29.51 2.16 -21.56
C LEU A 499 -28.13 2.33 -20.90
N GLN A 500 -27.06 2.44 -21.68
CA GLN A 500 -25.68 2.49 -21.21
C GLN A 500 -25.37 1.36 -20.20
N LEU A 501 -25.76 0.13 -20.55
CA LEU A 501 -25.57 -1.08 -19.77
C LEU A 501 -24.36 -1.90 -20.24
N THR A 502 -23.37 -1.24 -20.86
CA THR A 502 -22.13 -1.85 -21.32
C THR A 502 -20.93 -1.04 -20.84
N THR A 503 -19.94 -1.69 -20.24
CA THR A 503 -18.64 -1.06 -19.88
C THR A 503 -17.49 -1.89 -20.45
N ALA A 504 -16.56 -1.23 -21.15
CA ALA A 504 -15.34 -1.86 -21.63
C ALA A 504 -14.34 -2.14 -20.49
N LEU A 505 -13.79 -3.36 -20.48
CA LEU A 505 -12.74 -3.84 -19.59
C LEU A 505 -11.48 -4.09 -20.41
N ASN A 506 -10.45 -3.27 -20.16
CA ASN A 506 -9.21 -3.33 -20.93
C ASN A 506 -8.16 -4.18 -20.21
N THR A 507 -7.52 -5.10 -20.95
CA THR A 507 -6.37 -5.93 -20.50
C THR A 507 -5.04 -5.50 -21.12
N SER A 508 -5.00 -4.38 -21.85
CA SER A 508 -3.82 -3.96 -22.63
C SER A 508 -2.76 -3.18 -21.84
N ASN A 509 -3.04 -2.79 -20.59
CA ASN A 509 -2.15 -1.92 -19.80
C ASN A 509 -1.88 -2.50 -18.40
N MET A 510 -1.29 -3.69 -18.37
CA MET A 510 -0.87 -4.34 -17.12
C MET A 510 0.59 -3.99 -16.84
N THR A 511 0.82 -2.81 -16.27
CA THR A 511 2.17 -2.33 -15.94
C THR A 511 2.44 -2.55 -14.45
N LEU A 512 3.50 -3.27 -14.11
CA LEU A 512 3.84 -3.64 -12.73
C LEU A 512 5.34 -3.51 -12.49
N PHE A 513 5.75 -3.34 -11.24
CA PHE A 513 7.16 -3.52 -10.87
C PHE A 513 7.52 -5.00 -10.85
N GLY A 514 8.63 -5.36 -11.47
CA GLY A 514 9.29 -6.66 -11.35
C GLY A 514 10.06 -6.82 -10.03
N ALA A 515 10.55 -8.02 -9.75
CA ALA A 515 11.26 -8.35 -8.50
C ALA A 515 12.65 -7.68 -8.40
N ASN A 516 13.16 -7.13 -9.50
CA ASN A 516 14.40 -6.36 -9.54
C ASN A 516 14.18 -4.84 -9.43
N GLY A 517 12.95 -4.39 -9.20
CA GLY A 517 12.61 -2.96 -9.09
C GLY A 517 12.40 -2.25 -10.44
N ASN A 518 12.47 -2.95 -11.57
CA ASN A 518 12.19 -2.36 -12.88
C ASN A 518 10.69 -2.44 -13.22
N ILE A 519 10.17 -1.43 -13.92
CA ILE A 519 8.78 -1.42 -14.38
C ILE A 519 8.67 -2.19 -15.70
N ARG A 520 7.73 -3.13 -15.78
CA ARG A 520 7.46 -3.93 -16.98
C ARG A 520 5.98 -3.88 -17.33
N LYS A 521 5.69 -3.84 -18.63
CA LYS A 521 4.34 -4.03 -19.18
C LYS A 521 4.14 -5.50 -19.56
N PHE A 522 3.04 -6.08 -19.10
CA PHE A 522 2.56 -7.41 -19.46
C PHE A 522 1.45 -7.26 -20.51
N GLU A 523 1.53 -8.02 -21.59
CA GLU A 523 0.55 -7.96 -22.68
C GLU A 523 -0.65 -8.89 -22.41
N LYS A 524 -0.44 -9.98 -21.67
CA LYS A 524 -1.50 -10.94 -21.32
C LYS A 524 -1.44 -11.33 -19.84
N PRO A 525 -2.57 -11.63 -19.17
CA PRO A 525 -2.60 -12.09 -17.79
C PRO A 525 -1.74 -13.33 -17.55
N LEU A 526 -1.67 -14.23 -18.53
CA LEU A 526 -0.88 -15.46 -18.46
C LEU A 526 0.63 -15.21 -18.31
N GLN A 527 1.15 -14.11 -18.86
CA GLN A 527 2.56 -13.76 -18.69
C GLN A 527 2.91 -13.43 -17.23
N ILE A 528 1.95 -12.86 -16.48
CA ILE A 528 2.13 -12.62 -15.04
C ILE A 528 2.22 -13.95 -14.31
N ILE A 529 1.38 -14.93 -14.65
CA ILE A 529 1.42 -16.29 -14.05
C ILE A 529 2.75 -16.98 -14.38
N GLU A 530 3.19 -16.94 -15.65
CA GLU A 530 4.45 -17.54 -16.10
C GLU A 530 5.67 -17.00 -15.33
N GLU A 531 5.73 -15.68 -15.13
CA GLU A 531 6.82 -15.05 -14.38
C GLU A 531 6.69 -15.31 -12.87
N TYR A 532 5.48 -15.49 -12.36
CA TYR A 532 5.22 -15.74 -10.94
C TYR A 532 5.68 -17.12 -10.45
N ILE A 533 5.46 -18.16 -11.25
CA ILE A 533 5.76 -19.56 -10.89
C ILE A 533 7.21 -19.79 -10.44
N PRO A 534 8.25 -19.44 -11.23
CA PRO A 534 9.63 -19.69 -10.83
C PRO A 534 10.00 -18.94 -9.54
N LEU A 535 9.49 -17.70 -9.38
CA LEU A 535 9.68 -16.93 -8.15
C LEU A 535 9.05 -17.65 -6.96
N ARG A 536 7.80 -18.09 -7.07
CA ARG A 536 7.10 -18.74 -5.97
C ARG A 536 7.71 -20.10 -5.61
N LEU A 537 8.12 -20.90 -6.60
CA LEU A 537 8.82 -22.18 -6.36
C LEU A 537 10.16 -22.00 -5.64
N ASP A 538 10.93 -20.95 -5.95
CA ASP A 538 12.15 -20.64 -5.20
C ASP A 538 11.85 -20.32 -3.72
N TYR A 539 10.77 -19.58 -3.43
CA TYR A 539 10.33 -19.34 -2.06
C TYR A 539 9.88 -20.63 -1.35
N TYR A 540 9.23 -21.57 -2.04
CA TYR A 540 8.96 -22.90 -1.47
C TYR A 540 10.23 -23.70 -1.19
N ALA A 541 11.25 -23.62 -2.06
CA ALA A 541 12.55 -24.25 -1.82
C ALA A 541 13.25 -23.65 -0.60
N ARG A 542 13.18 -22.32 -0.42
CA ARG A 542 13.64 -21.62 0.79
C ARG A 542 12.86 -22.10 2.01
N ARG A 543 11.52 -22.06 1.98
CA ARG A 543 10.63 -22.52 3.06
C ARG A 543 10.94 -23.94 3.48
N LYS A 544 11.07 -24.88 2.55
CA LYS A 544 11.42 -26.28 2.84
C LYS A 544 12.74 -26.38 3.57
N ARG A 545 13.80 -25.69 3.09
CA ARG A 545 15.11 -25.66 3.76
C ARG A 545 15.02 -25.08 5.17
N TRP A 546 14.27 -23.99 5.34
CA TRP A 546 14.07 -23.35 6.64
C TRP A 546 13.35 -24.27 7.63
N LEU A 547 12.24 -24.87 7.21
CA LEU A 547 11.45 -25.78 8.05
C LEU A 547 12.27 -27.02 8.45
N LEU A 548 13.07 -27.58 7.53
CA LEU A 548 13.98 -28.69 7.84
C LEU A 548 15.04 -28.26 8.87
N LYS A 549 15.62 -27.06 8.74
CA LYS A 549 16.58 -26.53 9.72
C LYS A 549 15.95 -26.38 11.10
N VAL A 550 14.76 -25.79 11.18
CA VAL A 550 14.04 -25.60 12.46
C VAL A 550 13.71 -26.94 13.10
N LEU A 551 13.17 -27.90 12.33
CA LEU A 551 12.85 -29.23 12.84
C LEU A 551 14.10 -29.99 13.32
N ASP A 552 15.22 -29.86 12.61
CA ASP A 552 16.48 -30.49 13.01
C ASP A 552 17.02 -29.88 14.31
N LEU A 553 16.95 -28.55 14.48
CA LEU A 553 17.31 -27.89 15.74
C LEU A 553 16.38 -28.32 16.90
N GLN A 554 15.07 -28.44 16.65
CA GLN A 554 14.11 -28.92 17.65
C GLN A 554 14.43 -30.37 18.06
N LYS A 555 14.71 -31.23 17.09
CA LYS A 555 15.13 -32.62 17.31
C LYS A 555 16.39 -32.68 18.17
N ARG A 556 17.43 -31.90 17.83
CA ARG A 556 18.68 -31.83 18.61
C ARG A 556 18.41 -31.40 20.05
N LYS A 557 17.64 -30.32 20.25
CA LYS A 557 17.27 -29.82 21.59
C LYS A 557 16.57 -30.90 22.42
N LEU A 558 15.59 -31.62 21.85
CA LEU A 558 14.87 -32.69 22.54
C LEU A 558 15.79 -33.87 22.90
N SER A 559 16.65 -34.30 21.97
CA SER A 559 17.60 -35.39 22.19
C SER A 559 18.58 -35.09 23.33
N GLU A 560 19.13 -33.87 23.36
CA GLU A 560 20.05 -33.45 24.41
C GLU A 560 19.35 -33.28 25.76
N LYS A 561 18.11 -32.75 25.79
CA LYS A 561 17.29 -32.70 27.02
C LYS A 561 17.01 -34.08 27.58
N MET A 562 16.63 -35.02 26.73
CA MET A 562 16.37 -36.41 27.12
C MET A 562 17.63 -37.05 27.71
N ARG A 563 18.79 -36.88 27.05
CA ARG A 563 20.07 -37.39 27.53
C ARG A 563 20.47 -36.80 28.88
N PHE A 564 20.29 -35.49 29.04
CA PHE A 564 20.57 -34.78 30.29
C PHE A 564 19.71 -35.33 31.44
N ILE A 565 18.40 -35.43 31.27
CA ILE A 565 17.49 -35.94 32.30
C ILE A 565 17.84 -37.39 32.66
N LEU A 566 18.11 -38.24 31.66
CA LEU A 566 18.52 -39.63 31.88
C LEU A 566 19.80 -39.74 32.71
N MET A 567 20.81 -38.92 32.42
CA MET A 567 22.07 -38.92 33.18
C MET A 567 21.85 -38.46 34.63
N VAL A 568 20.98 -37.48 34.86
CA VAL A 568 20.68 -37.01 36.23
C VAL A 568 19.89 -38.08 37.01
N VAL A 569 18.85 -38.66 36.40
CA VAL A 569 18.03 -39.72 37.03
C VAL A 569 18.85 -40.97 37.33
N ASN A 570 19.83 -41.30 36.49
CA ASN A 570 20.73 -42.44 36.68
C ASN A 570 21.93 -42.13 37.60
N ASN A 571 21.96 -40.96 38.24
CA ASN A 571 23.07 -40.48 39.09
C ASN A 571 24.44 -40.43 38.38
N GLN A 572 24.44 -40.25 37.05
CA GLN A 572 25.65 -40.08 36.23
C GLN A 572 26.06 -38.61 36.08
N LEU A 573 25.15 -37.68 36.39
CA LEU A 573 25.39 -36.24 36.35
C LEU A 573 24.76 -35.57 37.58
N GLU A 574 25.59 -34.97 38.43
CA GLU A 574 25.14 -34.26 39.62
C GLU A 574 25.18 -32.74 39.40
N ILE A 575 24.03 -32.08 39.55
CA ILE A 575 23.84 -30.64 39.32
C ILE A 575 23.72 -29.87 40.64
N ARG A 576 23.19 -30.52 41.68
CA ARG A 576 22.82 -29.87 42.94
C ARG A 576 24.06 -29.39 43.68
N ASN A 577 24.02 -28.14 44.16
CA ASN A 577 25.06 -27.53 45.00
C ASN A 577 26.47 -27.53 44.36
N ARG A 578 26.56 -27.47 43.02
CA ARG A 578 27.83 -27.42 42.29
C ARG A 578 28.01 -26.08 41.55
N PRO A 579 29.25 -25.54 41.48
CA PRO A 579 29.55 -24.37 40.68
C PRO A 579 29.24 -24.59 39.20
N ARG A 580 28.54 -23.65 38.57
CA ARG A 580 28.14 -23.72 37.14
C ARG A 580 29.29 -24.02 36.19
N ALA A 581 30.45 -23.41 36.40
CA ALA A 581 31.63 -23.63 35.55
C ALA A 581 32.10 -25.11 35.53
N LEU A 582 31.93 -25.86 36.62
CA LEU A 582 32.26 -27.28 36.66
C LEU A 582 31.21 -28.13 35.94
N ILE A 583 29.94 -27.73 36.04
CA ILE A 583 28.83 -28.38 35.32
C ILE A 583 29.02 -28.20 33.81
N ASP A 584 29.35 -26.99 33.36
CA ASP A 584 29.61 -26.71 31.93
C ASP A 584 30.79 -27.54 31.39
N GLN A 585 31.87 -27.69 32.18
CA GLN A 585 33.00 -28.57 31.82
C GLN A 585 32.59 -30.03 31.72
N GLU A 586 31.72 -30.49 32.61
CA GLU A 586 31.24 -31.88 32.63
C GLU A 586 30.25 -32.15 31.49
N LEU A 587 29.37 -31.21 31.16
CA LEU A 587 28.51 -31.28 29.97
C LEU A 587 29.36 -31.34 28.70
N LYS A 588 30.40 -30.49 28.61
CA LYS A 588 31.35 -30.52 27.50
C LYS A 588 32.10 -31.84 27.41
N LYS A 589 32.53 -32.41 28.54
CA LYS A 589 33.20 -33.73 28.60
C LYS A 589 32.27 -34.87 28.16
N ASN A 590 30.98 -34.76 28.46
CA ASN A 590 29.96 -35.72 28.03
C ASN A 590 29.39 -35.40 26.62
N ASN A 591 30.08 -34.55 25.84
CA ASN A 591 29.74 -34.19 24.47
C ASN A 591 28.31 -33.62 24.30
N PHE A 592 27.81 -32.86 25.29
CA PHE A 592 26.57 -32.10 25.09
C PHE A 592 26.80 -30.99 24.07
N ILE A 593 25.81 -30.79 23.21
CA ILE A 593 25.90 -29.75 22.18
C ILE A 593 25.67 -28.40 22.85
N GLU A 594 26.59 -27.48 22.62
CA GLU A 594 26.37 -26.09 22.97
C GLU A 594 25.50 -25.43 21.89
N MET A 595 24.35 -24.88 22.27
CA MET A 595 23.54 -24.10 21.33
C MET A 595 23.95 -22.65 21.42
N ASP A 596 24.38 -22.08 20.30
CA ASP A 596 24.70 -20.66 20.23
C ASP A 596 23.43 -19.80 20.32
N LYS A 597 23.63 -18.48 20.49
CA LYS A 597 22.52 -17.52 20.56
C LYS A 597 21.66 -17.57 19.30
N ARG A 598 22.26 -17.82 18.13
CA ARG A 598 21.57 -17.85 16.83
C ARG A 598 20.61 -19.02 16.73
N ASP A 599 21.03 -20.22 17.11
CA ASP A 599 20.20 -21.43 17.11
C ASP A 599 19.04 -21.29 18.12
N LEU A 600 19.31 -20.71 19.29
CA LEU A 600 18.26 -20.38 20.27
C LEU A 600 17.25 -19.37 19.71
N ASP A 601 17.72 -18.31 19.08
CA ASP A 601 16.88 -17.29 18.46
C ASP A 601 16.06 -17.85 17.28
N ILE A 602 16.59 -18.81 16.52
CA ILE A 602 15.82 -19.54 15.49
C ILE A 602 14.71 -20.37 16.13
N LEU A 603 15.03 -21.11 17.21
CA LEU A 603 14.06 -21.94 17.92
C LEU A 603 12.96 -21.13 18.62
N GLU A 604 13.30 -19.93 19.08
CA GLU A 604 12.37 -18.95 19.67
C GLU A 604 11.63 -18.13 18.61
N GLY A 605 11.94 -18.32 17.32
CA GLY A 605 11.27 -17.65 16.20
C GLY A 605 11.66 -16.18 16.03
N ARG A 606 12.78 -15.75 16.61
CA ARG A 606 13.31 -14.38 16.49
C ARG A 606 13.96 -14.16 15.12
N ILE A 607 14.77 -15.11 14.63
CA ILE A 607 15.55 -14.99 13.38
C ILE A 607 14.92 -15.78 12.21
N GLY A 608 15.13 -15.32 10.97
CA GLY A 608 14.68 -15.93 9.71
C GLY A 608 15.81 -16.44 8.78
N GLN A 609 15.48 -16.80 7.53
CA GLN A 609 16.44 -17.42 6.58
C GLN A 609 17.21 -16.41 5.71
N VAL A 610 16.70 -15.18 5.50
CA VAL A 610 17.34 -14.25 4.56
C VAL A 610 18.51 -13.53 5.20
N GLY A 611 19.67 -13.71 4.55
CA GLY A 611 20.86 -12.89 4.69
C GLY A 611 21.87 -13.45 5.67
N ASP A 612 23.07 -13.72 5.18
CA ASP A 612 24.31 -13.81 5.96
C ASP A 612 24.69 -12.47 6.63
N ASP A 613 23.70 -11.65 6.97
CA ASP A 613 23.84 -10.54 7.90
C ASP A 613 23.61 -11.13 9.30
N GLU A 614 24.69 -11.47 9.98
CA GLU A 614 24.71 -12.02 11.35
C GLU A 614 24.16 -11.08 12.43
N ASP A 615 23.33 -10.09 12.09
CA ASP A 615 23.01 -8.99 12.99
C ASP A 615 21.53 -8.56 13.01
N SER A 616 20.63 -9.55 13.15
CA SER A 616 19.26 -9.31 13.60
C SER A 616 19.03 -9.77 15.05
N GLY A 617 20.05 -9.61 15.90
CA GLY A 617 19.89 -9.78 17.34
C GLY A 617 19.07 -8.62 17.90
N SER A 618 17.78 -8.83 18.13
CA SER A 618 16.97 -7.97 18.98
C SER A 618 17.54 -8.04 20.40
N GLU A 619 18.33 -7.04 20.77
CA GLU A 619 18.55 -6.72 22.17
C GLU A 619 17.43 -5.77 22.56
N ASP A 620 16.35 -6.34 23.11
CA ASP A 620 15.45 -5.57 23.96
C ASP A 620 16.32 -5.08 25.13
N GLU A 621 16.74 -3.81 25.07
CA GLU A 621 17.28 -3.12 26.24
C GLU A 621 16.08 -2.85 27.14
N ASP A 622 16.00 -3.58 28.26
CA ASP A 622 15.21 -3.20 29.42
C ASP A 622 15.64 -1.78 29.82
N GLN A 623 14.94 -0.78 29.31
CA GLN A 623 15.01 0.58 29.82
C GLN A 623 14.24 0.58 31.15
N GLU A 624 14.97 0.34 32.25
CA GLU A 624 14.60 0.94 33.52
C GLU A 624 14.71 2.46 33.32
N GLU A 625 13.58 3.11 33.03
CA GLU A 625 13.44 4.55 33.12
C GLU A 625 13.63 4.96 34.60
N ASP A 626 14.85 5.37 34.95
CA ASP A 626 15.09 6.21 36.12
C ASP A 626 14.48 7.60 35.81
N ASP A 627 13.20 7.76 36.16
CA ASP A 627 12.50 9.04 36.25
C ASP A 627 13.11 9.87 37.39
N ASP A 628 14.23 10.56 37.14
CA ASP A 628 14.69 11.66 37.99
C ASP A 628 13.83 12.91 37.65
N GLN A 629 12.68 13.02 38.31
CA GLN A 629 11.94 14.27 38.40
C GLN A 629 12.69 15.21 39.35
N ASP A 630 13.30 16.25 38.78
CA ASP A 630 13.78 17.41 39.51
C ASP A 630 12.56 18.19 40.07
N GLU A 631 12.16 17.87 41.30
CA GLU A 631 11.32 18.76 42.12
C GLU A 631 12.24 19.62 43.00
N ASP A 632 12.28 20.92 42.68
CA ASP A 632 12.83 21.98 43.51
C ASP A 632 11.97 22.16 44.77
N GLU A 633 12.43 21.68 45.94
CA GLU A 633 11.97 22.22 47.23
C GLU A 633 13.09 22.38 48.27
N ASP A 634 13.08 23.58 48.85
CA ASP A 634 14.01 24.13 49.83
C ASP A 634 14.06 23.37 51.17
N GLY A 635 15.28 23.27 51.71
CA GLY A 635 15.53 23.53 53.14
C GLY A 635 15.37 22.38 54.16
N ASN A 636 16.52 21.87 54.61
CA ASN A 636 16.99 21.89 56.02
C ASN A 636 17.47 20.52 56.58
N GLY A 637 18.74 20.50 57.00
CA GLY A 637 19.29 19.64 58.08
C GLY A 637 19.48 18.14 57.81
N ILE A 638 20.65 17.73 57.31
CA ILE A 638 21.08 16.32 57.35
C ILE A 638 22.49 16.19 57.95
N SER A 639 22.59 15.40 59.03
CA SER A 639 23.78 15.15 59.84
C SER A 639 24.94 14.47 59.08
N ARG A 640 26.16 14.86 59.47
CA ARG A 640 27.50 14.42 59.02
C ARG A 640 27.72 12.89 58.93
N GLU A 641 26.86 12.07 59.54
CA GLU A 641 26.88 10.60 59.48
C GLU A 641 26.33 10.00 58.18
N ARG A 642 25.39 10.68 57.49
CA ARG A 642 24.85 10.17 56.20
C ARG A 642 25.86 10.36 55.05
N GLN A 643 26.68 11.40 55.12
CA GLN A 643 27.68 11.72 54.08
C GLN A 643 28.84 10.70 54.06
N MET A 644 29.29 10.23 55.22
CA MET A 644 30.31 9.16 55.30
C MET A 644 29.83 7.78 54.81
N LYS A 645 28.52 7.50 54.84
CA LYS A 645 27.97 6.24 54.30
C LYS A 645 27.85 6.28 52.77
N GLN A 646 27.46 7.43 52.20
CA GLN A 646 27.40 7.61 50.73
C GLN A 646 28.79 7.58 50.07
N ASP A 647 29.83 8.12 50.71
CA ASP A 647 31.19 8.09 50.17
C ASP A 647 31.82 6.69 50.19
N LYS A 648 31.51 5.87 51.21
CA LYS A 648 31.93 4.46 51.26
C LYS A 648 31.20 3.59 50.23
N GLU A 649 29.98 3.95 49.85
CA GLU A 649 29.21 3.25 48.83
C GLU A 649 29.63 3.64 47.40
N LYS A 650 29.98 4.92 47.18
CA LYS A 650 30.60 5.40 45.92
C LYS A 650 32.01 4.83 45.70
N GLN A 651 32.80 4.62 46.76
CA GLN A 651 34.10 3.92 46.64
C GLN A 651 33.96 2.41 46.37
N ARG A 652 32.92 1.75 46.90
CA ARG A 652 32.62 0.34 46.56
C ARG A 652 32.11 0.15 45.14
N LYS A 653 31.34 1.11 44.60
CA LYS A 653 30.85 1.09 43.21
C LYS A 653 31.96 1.39 42.18
N SER A 654 32.97 2.18 42.53
CA SER A 654 34.10 2.49 41.64
C SER A 654 35.14 1.37 41.52
N GLN A 655 35.30 0.51 42.54
CA GLN A 655 36.19 -0.67 42.45
C GLN A 655 35.62 -1.85 41.66
N LYS A 656 34.30 -1.90 41.38
CA LYS A 656 33.68 -2.96 40.55
C LYS A 656 33.77 -2.69 39.03
N LYS A 657 34.20 -1.50 38.60
CA LYS A 657 34.28 -1.14 37.17
C LYS A 657 35.51 -1.65 36.40
N ASN A 658 36.49 -2.25 37.08
CA ASN A 658 37.75 -2.73 36.47
C ASN A 658 37.97 -4.26 36.51
N GLN A 659 36.90 -5.05 36.55
CA GLN A 659 37.01 -6.48 36.20
C GLN A 659 36.64 -6.68 34.73
N PRO A 660 37.40 -7.49 33.97
CA PRO A 660 37.00 -7.83 32.61
C PRO A 660 35.62 -8.48 32.69
N LYS A 661 34.64 -7.98 31.92
CA LYS A 661 33.35 -8.64 31.76
C LYS A 661 33.63 -10.06 31.27
N ARG A 662 33.53 -11.05 32.17
CA ARG A 662 33.52 -12.46 31.80
C ARG A 662 32.33 -12.64 30.87
N GLN A 663 32.59 -12.94 29.60
CA GLN A 663 31.60 -13.44 28.67
C GLN A 663 30.99 -14.69 29.33
N VAL A 664 29.79 -14.57 29.90
CA VAL A 664 29.10 -15.72 30.48
C VAL A 664 28.60 -16.53 29.30
N ASN A 665 29.14 -17.74 29.15
CA ASN A 665 28.80 -18.61 28.05
C ASN A 665 27.43 -19.24 28.35
N HIS A 666 26.40 -18.81 27.63
CA HIS A 666 25.00 -19.19 27.85
C HIS A 666 24.58 -20.47 27.12
N GLY A 667 25.50 -21.15 26.43
CA GLY A 667 25.13 -22.17 25.45
C GLY A 667 24.53 -23.48 25.99
N TYR A 668 24.59 -23.74 27.30
CA TYR A 668 23.89 -24.86 27.96
C TYR A 668 22.62 -24.46 28.72
N ASP A 669 22.17 -23.19 28.65
CA ASP A 669 21.01 -22.72 29.41
C ASP A 669 19.72 -23.50 29.11
N TYR A 670 19.59 -24.02 27.89
CA TYR A 670 18.44 -24.84 27.51
C TYR A 670 18.36 -26.19 28.25
N LEU A 671 19.46 -26.64 28.85
CA LEU A 671 19.54 -27.82 29.73
C LEU A 671 19.46 -27.41 31.20
N LEU A 672 20.23 -26.40 31.59
CA LEU A 672 20.33 -25.97 32.98
C LEU A 672 19.07 -25.25 33.48
N GLY A 673 18.24 -24.72 32.57
CA GLY A 673 16.94 -24.13 32.88
C GLY A 673 15.81 -25.16 33.04
N ILE A 674 16.08 -26.46 32.91
CA ILE A 674 15.06 -27.52 33.12
C ILE A 674 14.65 -27.54 34.60
N PRO A 675 13.35 -27.39 34.93
CA PRO A 675 12.91 -27.41 36.32
C PRO A 675 13.22 -28.74 37.01
N LEU A 676 13.70 -28.70 38.25
CA LEU A 676 14.14 -29.88 38.99
C LEU A 676 13.04 -30.96 39.15
N TRP A 677 11.78 -30.54 39.26
CA TRP A 677 10.62 -31.44 39.36
C TRP A 677 10.32 -32.21 38.07
N SER A 678 10.86 -31.79 36.93
CA SER A 678 10.69 -32.45 35.63
C SER A 678 11.75 -33.54 35.35
N LEU A 679 12.68 -33.76 36.28
CA LEU A 679 13.74 -34.75 36.17
C LEU A 679 13.24 -36.16 36.53
N THR A 680 12.29 -36.69 35.76
CA THR A 680 11.68 -38.01 36.01
C THR A 680 11.78 -38.93 34.78
N LYS A 681 11.55 -40.24 34.96
CA LYS A 681 11.53 -41.20 33.85
C LYS A 681 10.32 -40.98 32.93
N GLU A 682 9.18 -40.60 33.51
CA GLU A 682 7.98 -40.27 32.74
C GLU A 682 8.25 -39.11 31.79
N LYS A 683 9.00 -38.08 32.22
CA LYS A 683 9.38 -36.97 31.35
C LYS A 683 10.32 -37.38 30.21
N VAL A 684 11.17 -38.38 30.43
CA VAL A 684 12.02 -38.97 29.38
C VAL A 684 11.16 -39.67 28.33
N ASP A 685 10.14 -40.41 28.75
CA ASP A 685 9.22 -41.10 27.84
C ASP A 685 8.39 -40.11 27.01
N GLU A 686 7.92 -39.01 27.63
CA GLU A 686 7.28 -37.89 26.91
C GLU A 686 8.21 -37.28 25.86
N LEU A 687 9.46 -36.94 26.24
CA LEU A 687 10.44 -36.36 25.32
C LEU A 687 10.82 -37.32 24.19
N ARG A 688 10.84 -38.63 24.46
CA ARG A 688 11.07 -39.65 23.43
C ARG A 688 9.93 -39.65 22.41
N ALA A 689 8.67 -39.62 22.86
CA ALA A 689 7.52 -39.55 21.97
C ALA A 689 7.54 -38.26 21.11
N GLU A 690 7.86 -37.11 21.72
CA GLU A 690 8.04 -35.84 20.98
C GLU A 690 9.18 -35.94 19.94
N LEU A 691 10.30 -36.58 20.28
CA LEU A 691 11.42 -36.77 19.38
C LEU A 691 11.05 -37.66 18.18
N GLU A 692 10.36 -38.78 18.42
CA GLU A 692 9.87 -39.68 17.36
C GLU A 692 8.91 -38.95 16.42
N GLN A 693 8.02 -38.12 16.97
CA GLN A 693 7.13 -37.27 16.18
C GLN A 693 7.93 -36.29 15.30
N LYS A 694 8.92 -35.59 15.85
CA LYS A 694 9.76 -34.65 15.08
C LYS A 694 10.57 -35.34 13.98
N GLU A 695 11.08 -36.54 14.24
CA GLU A 695 11.74 -37.34 13.20
C GLU A 695 10.77 -37.76 12.09
N ALA A 696 9.54 -38.14 12.42
CA ALA A 696 8.52 -38.44 11.43
C ALA A 696 8.17 -37.21 10.58
N GLU A 697 8.01 -36.04 11.20
CA GLU A 697 7.79 -34.76 10.51
C GLU A 697 8.92 -34.44 9.51
N ILE A 698 10.18 -34.61 9.93
CA ILE A 698 11.36 -34.43 9.04
C ILE A 698 11.30 -35.41 7.86
N ARG A 699 11.06 -36.70 8.11
CA ARG A 699 11.00 -37.73 7.05
C ARG A 699 9.89 -37.44 6.04
N VAL A 700 8.74 -36.94 6.50
CA VAL A 700 7.64 -36.52 5.63
C VAL A 700 8.04 -35.29 4.82
N LEU A 701 8.57 -34.25 5.45
CA LEU A 701 8.96 -33.01 4.78
C LEU A 701 10.08 -33.20 3.75
N GLN A 702 11.05 -34.09 4.02
CA GLN A 702 12.11 -34.44 3.07
C GLN A 702 11.57 -35.02 1.77
N LYS A 703 10.50 -35.83 1.85
CA LYS A 703 9.85 -36.46 0.68
C LYS A 703 8.98 -35.50 -0.13
N LYS A 704 8.47 -34.42 0.47
CA LYS A 704 7.64 -33.43 -0.22
C LYS A 704 8.52 -32.58 -1.15
N THR A 705 8.12 -32.46 -2.42
CA THR A 705 8.71 -31.47 -3.34
C THR A 705 8.10 -30.09 -3.07
N GLU A 706 8.72 -29.05 -3.61
CA GLU A 706 8.25 -27.67 -3.54
C GLU A 706 6.86 -27.53 -4.16
N GLN A 707 6.60 -28.26 -5.26
CA GLN A 707 5.29 -28.32 -5.91
C GLN A 707 4.22 -28.95 -5.01
N ILE A 708 4.56 -30.02 -4.27
CA ILE A 708 3.61 -30.66 -3.34
C ILE A 708 3.26 -29.72 -2.20
N LEU A 709 4.25 -29.00 -1.65
CA LEU A 709 4.00 -28.00 -0.60
C LEU A 709 3.09 -26.88 -1.11
N TRP A 710 3.30 -26.43 -2.35
CA TRP A 710 2.43 -25.42 -2.95
C TRP A 710 1.02 -25.95 -3.17
N GLU A 711 0.86 -27.16 -3.69
CA GLU A 711 -0.44 -27.78 -3.91
C GLU A 711 -1.23 -27.96 -2.59
N GLU A 712 -0.56 -28.26 -1.47
CA GLU A 712 -1.21 -28.32 -0.16
C GLU A 712 -1.76 -26.97 0.30
N ASP A 713 -0.99 -25.89 0.14
CA ASP A 713 -1.45 -24.54 0.46
C ASP A 713 -2.59 -24.09 -0.48
N LEU A 714 -2.50 -24.42 -1.78
CA LEU A 714 -3.57 -24.12 -2.75
C LEU A 714 -4.87 -24.83 -2.37
N LYS A 715 -4.82 -26.12 -1.99
CA LYS A 715 -6.00 -26.87 -1.52
C LYS A 715 -6.60 -26.27 -0.25
N ALA A 716 -5.76 -25.86 0.70
CA ALA A 716 -6.23 -25.21 1.92
C ALA A 716 -6.94 -23.88 1.61
N PHE A 717 -6.42 -23.11 0.65
CA PHE A 717 -7.05 -21.90 0.16
C PHE A 717 -8.39 -22.16 -0.53
N GLU A 718 -8.47 -23.14 -1.44
CA GLU A 718 -9.71 -23.51 -2.10
C GLU A 718 -10.81 -23.93 -1.11
N GLN A 719 -10.43 -24.72 -0.09
CA GLN A 719 -11.36 -25.12 0.96
C GLN A 719 -11.83 -23.95 1.83
N GLY A 720 -10.98 -22.94 2.04
CA GLY A 720 -11.38 -21.72 2.75
C GLY A 720 -12.20 -20.76 1.88
N TRP A 721 -12.04 -20.84 0.55
CA TRP A 721 -12.72 -19.99 -0.42
C TRP A 721 -14.17 -20.43 -0.68
N ILE A 722 -14.41 -21.74 -0.75
CA ILE A 722 -15.75 -22.36 -0.85
C ILE A 722 -16.49 -22.19 0.49
#